data_AF-A0A7W8UTG4-F1
#
_entry.id   AF-A0A7W8UTG4-F1
#
_cell.length_a   1.000
_cell.length_b   1.000
_cell.length_c   1.000
_cell.angle_alpha   90.00
_cell.angle_beta   90.00
_cell.angle_gamma   90.00
#
_symmetry.space_group_name_H-M   'P 1'
#
loop_
_entity.id
_entity.type
_entity.pdbx_description
1 polymer ?
#
loop_
_entity_poly.entity_id
_entity_poly.type
_entity_poly.pdbx_seq_one_letter_code
_entity_poly.pdbx_strand_id
1 'polypeptide(L)'
;MLDLAVLGDAERNVKPLKPTIFVGRLRRALALATLRQEPPDLVILDEFQRYRQLLDERDADPLLRALLEPQGSATPPAILLLSATPYPHLTTRWEEARGALAHTELLKLIEFLAGSDVRDRAKTLFSNFGDKLRDIAAHTDANHPELKDEVAEAGRLRDELRILLTPVMSRTERDSVASADPLAGTKFLYADPLPEDFQVYRHLADSFTEQLRYEALPYWSSVPLPAQSLGPRYAAWKRAKIKAAPKLTRMTRGRRDKLNAPTAWPDAKLRALSSVAPPKLLSLPWVAPSLPWWPLSGGWKNAATDPKLLMFSRFRATPPSVAALLSFGVEAHCLPRQRGGYEKAYARRRFKLVAIPGPVMAAFHPSPWLIRNTDPLAKGGATLSAVRKEVRRQILAALPKGIVERKTVKARRRHRSIARILASIECIAGVADKSAEGWSSAIGDDRAAQSAVRKWRQAQPIDGLSPVELSDLVDYAIGAPGVALGRALLRHDPTILDAARYLELIQLSWQGLRAYLDNPVFLSSLPGKNAVEQVMSAVVDGGFESVLDEHFWLRAQTLQGGVAELAKDLQSSLGLRAGSFSFHGIGGAPHKIPVRCHAAVPFGDAQTEPVVKMEGGVAHVTQARPDEVRQSFNTPFWPHVLATTSVGQEGLDFHPWCSHVVHWDLSSNPLDLEQREGRVQRYAGLAVRRRLSTVLQHEVWNDPEIANSSPWHCVQRHAERSVDASGLRPWRVLDGAEIRRHVFERPFGRDVARFAQLREQRMIYRLALGQPNQEDFIDVLSRGGEATRKILQPLVLDLSAMGLRQMTSVAHLTRANSHGSVVAVPLEAEEDAFAVGPASVRIDGSRRTSGLG
;
A
#
# COMPACT_ATOMS: atom_id res chain seq x y z
N MET A 1 -14.55 32.79 -33.73
CA MET A 1 -13.33 32.51 -32.93
C MET A 1 -13.21 31.04 -32.52
N LEU A 2 -14.30 30.40 -32.07
CA LEU A 2 -14.31 28.96 -31.74
C LEU A 2 -14.05 28.08 -32.98
N ASP A 3 -14.68 28.38 -34.11
CA ASP A 3 -14.46 27.65 -35.37
C ASP A 3 -13.01 27.76 -35.87
N LEU A 4 -12.43 28.96 -35.77
CA LEU A 4 -11.00 29.21 -36.05
C LEU A 4 -10.05 28.40 -35.15
N ALA A 5 -10.42 28.16 -33.88
CA ALA A 5 -9.61 27.38 -32.94
C ALA A 5 -9.72 25.87 -33.17
N VAL A 6 -10.87 25.40 -33.68
CA VAL A 6 -11.16 23.99 -33.94
C VAL A 6 -10.70 23.56 -35.34
N LEU A 7 -10.93 24.41 -36.35
CA LEU A 7 -10.70 24.11 -37.76
C LEU A 7 -9.41 24.74 -38.31
N GLY A 8 -8.88 25.78 -37.64
CA GLY A 8 -7.78 26.58 -38.15
C GLY A 8 -8.23 27.51 -39.29
N ASP A 9 -7.28 28.27 -39.82
CA ASP A 9 -7.47 29.12 -41.01
C ASP A 9 -6.15 29.17 -41.78
N ALA A 10 -6.17 28.58 -42.97
CA ALA A 10 -5.00 28.44 -43.81
C ALA A 10 -4.56 29.78 -44.43
N GLU A 11 -5.49 30.70 -44.70
CA GLU A 11 -5.19 32.02 -45.26
C GLU A 11 -4.55 32.94 -44.22
N ARG A 12 -4.92 32.77 -42.94
CA ARG A 12 -4.36 33.52 -41.81
C ARG A 12 -3.20 32.81 -41.10
N ASN A 13 -2.77 31.66 -41.63
CA ASN A 13 -1.69 30.83 -41.09
C ASN A 13 -1.93 30.37 -39.62
N VAL A 14 -3.20 30.19 -39.23
CA VAL A 14 -3.61 29.77 -37.89
C VAL A 14 -3.86 28.27 -37.89
N LYS A 15 -3.03 27.52 -37.17
CA LYS A 15 -3.20 26.07 -37.03
C LYS A 15 -4.32 25.74 -36.02
N PRO A 16 -5.14 24.70 -36.28
CA PRO A 16 -6.14 24.24 -35.31
C PRO A 16 -5.46 23.78 -34.02
N LEU A 17 -6.09 24.08 -32.89
CA LEU A 17 -5.61 23.61 -31.58
C LEU A 17 -5.85 22.11 -31.45
N LYS A 18 -4.90 21.41 -30.81
CA LYS A 18 -5.15 20.02 -30.41
C LYS A 18 -6.39 19.97 -29.49
N PRO A 19 -7.30 18.98 -29.64
CA PRO A 19 -8.52 18.89 -28.84
C PRO A 19 -8.28 19.00 -27.32
N THR A 20 -7.18 18.43 -26.83
CA THR A 20 -6.78 18.50 -25.42
C THR A 20 -6.48 19.92 -24.95
N ILE A 21 -5.81 20.73 -25.76
CA ILE A 21 -5.47 22.13 -25.45
C ILE A 21 -6.73 22.98 -25.48
N PHE A 22 -7.59 22.75 -26.48
CA PHE A 22 -8.86 23.47 -26.61
C PHE A 22 -9.79 23.21 -25.42
N VAL A 23 -10.01 21.93 -25.06
CA VAL A 23 -10.80 21.56 -23.87
C VAL A 23 -10.17 22.13 -22.59
N GLY A 24 -8.83 22.13 -22.48
CA GLY A 24 -8.14 22.75 -21.35
C GLY A 24 -8.42 24.24 -21.21
N ARG A 25 -8.44 25.00 -22.31
CA ARG A 25 -8.78 26.43 -22.31
C ARG A 25 -10.24 26.67 -21.93
N LEU A 26 -11.18 25.89 -22.45
CA LEU A 26 -12.60 25.99 -22.09
C LEU A 26 -12.83 25.72 -20.59
N ARG A 27 -12.19 24.67 -20.05
CA ARG A 27 -12.24 24.38 -18.61
C ARG A 27 -11.69 25.52 -17.75
N ARG A 28 -10.57 26.12 -18.15
CA ARG A 28 -10.00 27.29 -17.45
C ARG A 28 -10.93 28.50 -17.51
N ALA A 29 -11.54 28.78 -18.67
CA ALA A 29 -12.49 29.88 -18.81
C ALA A 29 -13.75 29.67 -17.97
N LEU A 30 -14.29 28.44 -17.95
CA LEU A 30 -15.42 28.07 -17.10
C LEU A 30 -15.08 28.25 -15.62
N ALA A 31 -13.95 27.71 -15.16
CA ALA A 31 -13.51 27.83 -13.77
C ALA A 31 -13.32 29.31 -13.35
N LEU A 32 -12.74 30.14 -14.23
CA LEU A 32 -12.57 31.56 -13.97
C LEU A 32 -13.92 32.30 -13.90
N ALA A 33 -14.87 31.96 -14.77
CA ALA A 33 -16.21 32.52 -14.73
C ALA A 33 -16.94 32.14 -13.44
N THR A 34 -16.85 30.88 -13.01
CA THR A 34 -17.43 30.39 -11.75
C THR A 34 -16.84 31.14 -10.55
N LEU A 35 -15.50 31.24 -10.44
CA LEU A 35 -14.85 31.95 -9.33
C LEU A 35 -15.18 33.45 -9.27
N ARG A 36 -15.48 34.07 -10.42
CA ARG A 36 -15.89 35.48 -10.48
C ARG A 36 -17.35 35.68 -10.09
N GLN A 37 -18.21 34.71 -10.42
CA GLN A 37 -19.64 34.78 -10.10
C GLN A 37 -19.89 34.43 -8.62
N GLU A 38 -19.21 33.39 -8.13
CA GLU A 38 -19.32 32.87 -6.77
C GLU A 38 -17.91 32.74 -6.18
N PRO A 39 -17.39 33.81 -5.56
CA PRO A 39 -16.09 33.75 -4.89
C PRO A 39 -16.17 32.80 -3.69
N PRO A 40 -15.16 31.94 -3.47
CA PRO A 40 -15.18 31.01 -2.34
C PRO A 40 -14.95 31.75 -1.02
N ASP A 41 -15.53 31.25 0.07
CA ASP A 41 -15.20 31.69 1.43
C ASP A 41 -13.98 30.94 2.02
N LEU A 42 -13.73 29.71 1.54
CA LEU A 42 -12.64 28.83 1.98
C LEU A 42 -12.00 28.14 0.77
N VAL A 43 -10.68 28.20 0.70
CA VAL A 43 -9.86 27.49 -0.28
C VAL A 43 -9.02 26.45 0.45
N ILE A 44 -9.23 25.18 0.12
CA ILE A 44 -8.41 24.07 0.61
C ILE A 44 -7.46 23.63 -0.50
N LEU A 45 -6.16 23.80 -0.25
CA LEU A 45 -5.10 23.31 -1.14
C LEU A 45 -4.51 22.03 -0.52
N ASP A 46 -4.81 20.89 -1.13
CA ASP A 46 -4.34 19.57 -0.70
C ASP A 46 -3.26 19.02 -1.65
N GLU A 47 -2.38 18.17 -1.12
CA GLU A 47 -1.32 17.43 -1.83
C GLU A 47 -0.36 18.26 -2.72
N PHE A 48 -0.19 19.56 -2.46
CA PHE A 48 0.77 20.38 -3.20
C PHE A 48 2.21 20.21 -2.67
N GLN A 49 3.19 20.16 -3.56
CA GLN A 49 4.60 19.91 -3.21
C GLN A 49 5.53 21.10 -3.43
N ARG A 50 5.07 22.18 -4.07
CA ARG A 50 5.89 23.34 -4.42
C ARG A 50 5.09 24.62 -4.32
N TYR A 51 4.96 25.11 -3.09
CA TYR A 51 4.27 26.35 -2.79
C TYR A 51 4.81 27.56 -3.56
N ARG A 52 6.12 27.57 -3.84
CA ARG A 52 6.78 28.63 -4.60
C ARG A 52 6.15 28.89 -5.97
N GLN A 53 5.76 27.83 -6.70
CA GLN A 53 5.11 28.02 -8.01
C GLN A 53 3.75 28.69 -7.85
N LEU A 54 3.00 28.33 -6.82
CA LEU A 54 1.70 28.93 -6.52
C LEU A 54 1.82 30.41 -6.14
N LEU A 55 2.87 30.79 -5.39
CA LEU A 55 3.17 32.18 -5.07
C LEU A 55 3.68 32.98 -6.26
N ASP A 56 4.73 32.48 -6.93
CA ASP A 56 5.42 33.19 -8.01
C ASP A 56 4.50 33.37 -9.24
N GLU A 57 3.52 32.46 -9.45
CA GLU A 57 2.55 32.53 -10.55
C GLU A 57 1.22 33.22 -10.17
N ARG A 58 1.01 33.61 -8.89
CA ARG A 58 -0.26 34.22 -8.44
C ARG A 58 -0.62 35.46 -9.26
N ASP A 59 0.37 36.29 -9.56
CA ASP A 59 0.17 37.52 -10.34
C ASP A 59 0.12 37.28 -11.85
N ALA A 60 0.66 36.14 -12.31
CA ALA A 60 0.73 35.76 -13.72
C ALA A 60 -0.49 34.94 -14.19
N ASP A 61 -1.18 34.23 -13.28
CA ASP A 61 -2.34 33.40 -13.60
C ASP A 61 -3.65 34.00 -13.07
N PRO A 62 -4.54 34.50 -13.96
CA PRO A 62 -5.83 35.08 -13.57
C PRO A 62 -6.73 34.15 -12.76
N LEU A 63 -6.58 32.83 -12.91
CA LEU A 63 -7.37 31.85 -12.16
C LEU A 63 -6.93 31.76 -10.70
N LEU A 64 -5.62 31.67 -10.46
CA LEU A 64 -5.03 31.68 -9.11
C LEU A 64 -5.34 32.99 -8.39
N ARG A 65 -5.25 34.12 -9.11
CA ARG A 65 -5.63 35.42 -8.56
C ARG A 65 -7.10 35.47 -8.17
N ALA A 66 -8.02 35.04 -9.04
CA ALA A 66 -9.44 35.00 -8.71
C ALA A 66 -9.78 34.05 -7.55
N LEU A 67 -9.00 32.99 -7.37
CA LEU A 67 -9.16 32.03 -6.28
C LEU A 67 -8.68 32.59 -4.92
N LEU A 68 -7.57 33.33 -4.90
CA LEU A 68 -6.93 33.81 -3.67
C LEU A 68 -7.32 35.24 -3.30
N GLU A 69 -7.62 36.08 -4.30
CA GLU A 69 -7.99 37.49 -4.18
C GLU A 69 -9.16 37.82 -5.13
N PRO A 70 -10.38 37.32 -4.84
CA PRO A 70 -11.54 37.58 -5.66
C PRO A 70 -11.83 39.09 -5.73
N GLN A 71 -12.00 39.60 -6.96
CA GLN A 71 -12.31 41.01 -7.20
C GLN A 71 -13.70 41.35 -6.64
N GLY A 72 -13.80 42.42 -5.84
CA GLY A 72 -15.07 42.89 -5.27
C GLY A 72 -15.47 42.23 -3.95
N SER A 73 -14.67 41.31 -3.42
CA SER A 73 -14.87 40.80 -2.05
C SER A 73 -14.30 41.77 -1.02
N ALA A 74 -15.04 42.05 0.05
CA ALA A 74 -14.57 42.87 1.18
C ALA A 74 -13.51 42.14 2.02
N THR A 75 -13.52 40.80 2.01
CA THR A 75 -12.59 39.94 2.74
C THR A 75 -12.06 38.82 1.82
N PRO A 76 -10.74 38.55 1.82
CA PRO A 76 -10.21 37.42 1.07
C PRO A 76 -10.69 36.09 1.66
N PRO A 77 -10.74 35.00 0.87
CA PRO A 77 -11.07 33.67 1.36
C PRO A 77 -10.13 33.22 2.46
N ALA A 78 -10.65 32.42 3.40
CA ALA A 78 -9.81 31.63 4.28
C ALA A 78 -9.02 30.60 3.46
N ILE A 79 -7.74 30.38 3.80
CA ILE A 79 -6.88 29.44 3.07
C ILE A 79 -6.39 28.37 4.03
N LEU A 80 -6.66 27.10 3.69
CA LEU A 80 -6.14 25.93 4.39
C LEU A 80 -5.15 25.20 3.48
N LEU A 81 -3.89 25.15 3.92
CA LEU A 81 -2.82 24.44 3.24
C LEU A 81 -2.60 23.06 3.88
N LEU A 82 -2.93 21.99 3.16
CA LEU A 82 -2.67 20.62 3.56
C LEU A 82 -1.51 20.08 2.72
N SER A 83 -0.32 20.06 3.33
CA SER A 83 0.86 19.49 2.68
C SER A 83 1.79 18.84 3.68
N ALA A 84 2.32 17.68 3.32
CA ALA A 84 3.40 17.04 4.07
C ALA A 84 4.73 17.81 3.93
N THR A 85 4.93 18.50 2.80
CA THR A 85 6.19 19.15 2.38
C THR A 85 5.88 20.43 1.57
N PRO A 86 5.32 21.48 2.20
CA PRO A 86 4.94 22.70 1.47
C PRO A 86 6.15 23.43 0.85
N TYR A 87 7.33 23.23 1.43
CA TYR A 87 8.63 23.70 0.96
C TYR A 87 9.67 22.58 1.18
N PRO A 88 10.88 22.67 0.60
CA PRO A 88 11.98 21.76 0.90
C PRO A 88 12.32 21.83 2.40
N HIS A 89 11.96 20.82 3.19
CA HIS A 89 12.24 20.83 4.65
C HIS A 89 13.73 20.70 4.99
N LEU A 90 14.49 20.07 4.09
CA LEU A 90 15.92 19.91 4.18
C LEU A 90 16.53 20.06 2.78
N THR A 91 17.45 21.00 2.61
CA THR A 91 18.25 21.16 1.39
C THR A 91 19.69 20.72 1.63
N THR A 92 20.19 19.88 0.72
CA THR A 92 21.63 19.53 0.65
C THR A 92 22.41 20.64 -0.06
N ARG A 93 23.72 20.73 0.16
CA ARG A 93 24.64 21.66 -0.53
C ARG A 93 24.49 21.62 -2.05
N TRP A 94 24.25 20.43 -2.60
CA TRP A 94 24.06 20.25 -4.04
C TRP A 94 22.73 20.81 -4.54
N GLU A 95 21.67 20.75 -3.74
CA GLU A 95 20.36 21.33 -4.06
C GLU A 95 20.36 22.85 -3.89
N GLU A 96 21.05 23.37 -2.88
CA GLU A 96 21.27 24.80 -2.69
C GLU A 96 22.06 25.40 -3.85
N ALA A 97 23.11 24.72 -4.31
CA ALA A 97 23.85 25.11 -5.52
C ALA A 97 22.98 25.12 -6.80
N ARG A 98 21.82 24.44 -6.76
CA ARG A 98 20.81 24.45 -7.84
C ARG A 98 19.64 25.40 -7.56
N GLY A 99 19.72 26.21 -6.50
CA GLY A 99 18.78 27.27 -6.17
C GLY A 99 17.61 26.86 -5.27
N ALA A 100 17.61 25.65 -4.70
CA ALA A 100 16.62 25.25 -3.69
C ALA A 100 17.06 25.75 -2.31
N LEU A 101 16.36 26.73 -1.74
CA LEU A 101 16.73 27.36 -0.47
C LEU A 101 15.59 27.22 0.55
N ALA A 102 15.66 26.18 1.39
CA ALA A 102 14.65 25.85 2.40
C ALA A 102 14.28 27.04 3.31
N HIS A 103 15.29 27.70 3.87
CA HIS A 103 15.13 28.86 4.75
C HIS A 103 14.32 29.99 4.10
N THR A 104 14.70 30.38 2.88
CA THR A 104 14.04 31.45 2.13
C THR A 104 12.59 31.10 1.82
N GLU A 105 12.31 29.85 1.45
CA GLU A 105 10.96 29.39 1.11
C GLU A 105 10.05 29.29 2.35
N LEU A 106 10.57 28.89 3.51
CA LEU A 106 9.82 28.95 4.77
C LEU A 106 9.45 30.39 5.14
N LEU A 107 10.39 31.34 5.05
CA LEU A 107 10.12 32.74 5.38
C LEU A 107 9.05 33.33 4.44
N LYS A 108 9.10 33.03 3.14
CA LYS A 108 8.05 33.42 2.20
C LYS A 108 6.68 32.82 2.55
N LEU A 109 6.65 31.57 3.01
CA LEU A 109 5.42 30.94 3.47
C LEU A 109 4.86 31.62 4.72
N ILE A 110 5.71 31.97 5.69
CA ILE A 110 5.30 32.72 6.90
C ILE A 110 4.76 34.10 6.49
N GLU A 111 5.43 34.79 5.58
CA GLU A 111 4.98 36.10 5.07
C GLU A 111 3.60 36.02 4.42
N PHE A 112 3.34 34.97 3.63
CA PHE A 112 2.01 34.77 3.05
C PHE A 112 0.94 34.48 4.10
N LEU A 113 1.24 33.64 5.10
CA LEU A 113 0.25 33.20 6.08
C LEU A 113 -0.03 34.26 7.16
N ALA A 114 0.96 35.08 7.50
CA ALA A 114 0.92 35.93 8.69
C ALA A 114 1.45 37.37 8.48
N GLY A 115 1.90 37.71 7.27
CA GLY A 115 2.41 39.04 6.93
C GLY A 115 3.91 39.25 7.17
N SER A 116 4.42 40.38 6.67
CA SER A 116 5.85 40.74 6.71
C SER A 116 6.40 40.90 8.14
N ASP A 117 5.59 41.43 9.06
CA ASP A 117 6.01 41.70 10.43
C ASP A 117 6.30 40.39 11.18
N VAL A 118 5.43 39.38 10.98
CA VAL A 118 5.61 38.04 11.55
C VAL A 118 6.82 37.34 10.93
N ARG A 119 7.02 37.48 9.61
CA ARG A 119 8.22 36.97 8.94
C ARG A 119 9.50 37.55 9.52
N ASP A 120 9.59 38.87 9.71
CA ASP A 120 10.81 39.52 10.22
C ASP A 120 11.11 39.13 11.67
N ARG A 121 10.06 39.04 12.49
CA ARG A 121 10.15 38.50 13.85
C ARG A 121 10.64 37.06 13.83
N ALA A 122 10.05 36.19 13.00
CA ALA A 122 10.43 34.79 12.88
C ALA A 122 11.87 34.64 12.40
N LYS A 123 12.30 35.41 11.41
CA LYS A 123 13.69 35.41 10.89
C LYS A 123 14.69 35.73 12.00
N THR A 124 14.42 36.76 12.80
CA THR A 124 15.28 37.15 13.92
C THR A 124 15.34 36.05 14.99
N LEU A 125 14.19 35.53 15.38
CA LEU A 125 14.11 34.45 16.37
C LEU A 125 14.80 33.16 15.90
N PHE A 126 14.62 32.76 14.64
CA PHE A 126 15.31 31.61 14.06
C PHE A 126 16.82 31.80 14.05
N SER A 127 17.31 33.00 13.70
CA SER A 127 18.75 33.30 13.74
C SER A 127 19.31 33.12 15.15
N ASN A 128 18.72 33.80 16.14
CA ASN A 128 19.17 33.75 17.53
C ASN A 128 19.09 32.33 18.10
N PHE A 129 18.03 31.59 17.78
CA PHE A 129 17.87 30.21 18.19
C PHE A 129 18.94 29.32 17.58
N GLY A 130 19.24 29.51 16.29
CA GLY A 130 20.29 28.79 15.58
C GLY A 130 21.69 29.04 16.14
N ASP A 131 22.00 30.29 16.52
CA ASP A 131 23.25 30.65 17.19
C ASP A 131 23.39 29.89 18.51
N LYS A 132 22.36 29.93 19.37
CA LYS A 132 22.39 29.22 20.67
C LYS A 132 22.52 27.71 20.51
N LEU A 133 21.88 27.11 19.52
CA LEU A 133 22.04 25.68 19.23
C LEU A 133 23.48 25.34 18.81
N ARG A 134 24.16 26.22 18.07
CA ARG A 134 25.58 26.05 17.72
C ARG A 134 26.48 26.17 18.94
N ASP A 135 26.22 27.14 19.82
CA ASP A 135 26.98 27.32 21.08
C ASP A 135 26.88 26.05 21.95
N ILE A 136 25.65 25.54 22.15
CA ILE A 136 25.37 24.28 22.87
C ILE A 136 26.14 23.10 22.25
N ALA A 137 26.21 23.02 20.92
CA ALA A 137 26.91 21.94 20.22
C ALA A 137 28.43 22.07 20.21
N ALA A 138 28.97 23.27 20.46
CA ALA A 138 30.41 23.52 20.55
C ALA A 138 31.00 23.09 21.89
N HIS A 139 30.16 23.01 22.94
CA HIS A 139 30.59 22.54 24.26
C HIS A 139 31.01 21.07 24.24
N THR A 140 32.23 20.79 24.70
CA THR A 140 32.81 19.44 24.74
C THR A 140 32.44 18.69 26.04
N ASP A 141 32.06 19.41 27.10
CA ASP A 141 31.62 18.87 28.39
C ASP A 141 30.15 19.23 28.65
N ALA A 142 29.31 18.20 28.79
CA ALA A 142 27.88 18.32 29.05
C ALA A 142 27.54 18.85 30.45
N ASN A 143 28.52 19.01 31.34
CA ASN A 143 28.34 19.52 32.70
C ASN A 143 28.84 20.98 32.87
N HIS A 144 29.21 21.67 31.79
CA HIS A 144 29.67 23.05 31.86
C HIS A 144 28.58 23.97 32.45
N PRO A 145 28.88 24.87 33.40
CA PRO A 145 27.88 25.72 34.05
C PRO A 145 27.10 26.60 33.06
N GLU A 146 27.79 27.19 32.08
CA GLU A 146 27.21 28.08 31.05
C GLU A 146 26.23 27.35 30.12
N LEU A 147 26.39 26.03 29.96
CA LEU A 147 25.53 25.21 29.11
C LEU A 147 24.08 25.20 29.62
N LYS A 148 23.86 25.27 30.94
CA LYS A 148 22.50 25.34 31.50
C LYS A 148 21.79 26.63 31.13
N ASP A 149 22.52 27.75 31.15
CA ASP A 149 21.96 29.06 30.82
C ASP A 149 21.69 29.16 29.32
N GLU A 150 22.60 28.67 28.47
CA GLU A 150 22.40 28.58 27.02
C GLU A 150 21.18 27.72 26.65
N VAL A 151 21.01 26.56 27.30
CA VAL A 151 19.86 25.67 27.09
C VAL A 151 18.56 26.32 27.53
N ALA A 152 18.56 27.04 28.66
CA ALA A 152 17.39 27.77 29.14
C ALA A 152 17.02 28.93 28.18
N GLU A 153 18.01 29.65 27.66
CA GLU A 153 17.81 30.70 26.66
C GLU A 153 17.29 30.13 25.33
N ALA A 154 17.87 29.05 24.83
CA ALA A 154 17.37 28.34 23.65
C ALA A 154 15.93 27.85 23.85
N GLY A 155 15.58 27.39 25.06
CA GLY A 155 14.22 27.00 25.43
C GLY A 155 13.22 28.17 25.35
N ARG A 156 13.61 29.36 25.82
CA ARG A 156 12.78 30.58 25.70
C ARG A 156 12.56 30.98 24.25
N LEU A 157 13.63 31.00 23.43
CA LEU A 157 13.54 31.32 22.00
C LEU A 157 12.65 30.34 21.24
N ARG A 158 12.76 29.02 21.55
CA ARG A 158 11.87 27.99 21.02
C ARG A 158 10.41 28.29 21.38
N ASP A 159 10.13 28.64 22.63
CA ASP A 159 8.76 28.90 23.08
C ASP A 159 8.16 30.17 22.44
N GLU A 160 8.97 31.22 22.25
CA GLU A 160 8.57 32.41 21.48
C GLU A 160 8.26 32.08 20.02
N LEU A 161 9.11 31.28 19.35
CA LEU A 161 8.83 30.79 18.00
C LEU A 161 7.54 29.99 17.94
N ARG A 162 7.28 29.14 18.94
CA ARG A 162 6.05 28.34 19.00
C ARG A 162 4.82 29.22 19.14
N ILE A 163 4.84 30.22 20.03
CA ILE A 163 3.73 31.17 20.20
C ILE A 163 3.48 31.94 18.91
N LEU A 164 4.54 32.37 18.23
CA LEU A 164 4.45 33.14 16.99
C LEU A 164 3.85 32.34 15.83
N LEU A 165 4.22 31.07 15.68
CA LEU A 165 3.88 30.27 14.49
C LEU A 165 2.62 29.40 14.65
N THR A 166 2.29 28.99 15.87
CA THR A 166 1.11 28.15 16.16
C THR A 166 -0.22 28.67 15.59
N PRO A 167 -0.52 29.99 15.60
CA PRO A 167 -1.79 30.50 15.09
C PRO A 167 -2.00 30.24 13.59
N VAL A 168 -0.92 30.03 12.83
CA VAL A 168 -0.97 29.90 11.36
C VAL A 168 -0.40 28.59 10.82
N MET A 169 0.24 27.78 11.68
CA MET A 169 0.90 26.55 11.30
C MET A 169 0.69 25.47 12.35
N SER A 170 0.30 24.27 11.89
CA SER A 170 0.22 23.07 12.73
C SER A 170 1.05 21.94 12.11
N ARG A 171 1.93 21.33 12.92
CA ARG A 171 2.78 20.21 12.50
C ARG A 171 2.84 19.16 13.60
N THR A 172 2.31 17.97 13.32
CA THR A 172 2.32 16.85 14.28
C THR A 172 3.38 15.83 13.88
N GLU A 173 4.45 15.73 14.68
CA GLU A 173 5.50 14.75 14.50
C GLU A 173 5.19 13.44 15.24
N ARG A 174 5.68 12.30 14.76
CA ARG A 174 5.44 11.00 15.41
C ARG A 174 6.40 10.72 16.57
N ASP A 175 7.62 11.20 16.43
CA ASP A 175 8.71 10.96 17.40
C ASP A 175 8.46 11.71 18.73
N SER A 176 7.48 12.61 18.79
CA SER A 176 7.02 13.23 20.05
C SER A 176 6.11 12.33 20.89
N VAL A 177 5.59 11.23 20.31
CA VAL A 177 4.62 10.32 20.95
C VAL A 177 5.16 8.89 21.10
N ALA A 178 6.13 8.51 20.28
CA ALA A 178 6.73 7.17 20.34
C ALA A 178 7.70 7.07 21.53
N SER A 179 7.48 6.09 22.41
CA SER A 179 8.39 5.80 23.54
C SER A 179 9.51 4.83 23.17
N ALA A 180 9.40 4.16 22.01
CA ALA A 180 10.35 3.17 21.52
C ALA A 180 11.51 3.82 20.73
N ASP A 181 12.66 3.14 20.73
CA ASP A 181 13.81 3.49 19.90
C ASP A 181 13.38 3.56 18.42
N PRO A 182 13.57 4.70 17.72
CA PRO A 182 13.30 4.83 16.29
C PRO A 182 13.95 3.75 15.41
N LEU A 183 14.96 3.06 15.95
CA LEU A 183 15.70 1.97 15.30
C LEU A 183 15.14 0.58 15.43
N ALA A 184 14.23 0.39 16.39
CA ALA A 184 13.68 -0.90 16.66
C ALA A 184 13.06 -1.47 15.36
N GLY A 185 13.41 -2.71 15.05
CA GLY A 185 13.04 -3.38 13.79
C GLY A 185 14.02 -3.25 12.61
N THR A 186 15.21 -2.66 12.76
CA THR A 186 16.24 -2.66 11.69
C THR A 186 17.02 -3.97 11.63
N LYS A 187 17.13 -4.56 10.43
CA LYS A 187 17.92 -5.75 10.15
C LYS A 187 18.94 -5.48 9.05
N PHE A 188 20.21 -5.72 9.34
CA PHE A 188 21.26 -5.71 8.32
C PHE A 188 21.29 -7.04 7.57
N LEU A 189 21.34 -6.96 6.24
CA LEU A 189 21.44 -8.11 5.35
C LEU A 189 22.85 -8.18 4.79
N TYR A 190 23.62 -9.17 5.23
CA TYR A 190 24.97 -9.43 4.74
C TYR A 190 24.93 -9.77 3.24
N ALA A 191 25.54 -8.89 2.43
CA ALA A 191 25.64 -8.98 1.00
C ALA A 191 27.10 -9.26 0.61
N ASP A 192 27.53 -10.49 0.87
CA ASP A 192 28.90 -10.92 0.59
C ASP A 192 29.14 -11.09 -0.92
N PRO A 193 30.19 -10.46 -1.47
CA PRO A 193 30.52 -10.57 -2.87
C PRO A 193 31.15 -11.93 -3.19
N LEU A 194 30.81 -12.47 -4.36
CA LEU A 194 31.40 -13.68 -4.93
C LEU A 194 32.32 -13.31 -6.10
N PRO A 195 33.28 -14.19 -6.48
CA PRO A 195 34.15 -13.94 -7.63
C PRO A 195 33.40 -13.60 -8.93
N GLU A 196 32.24 -14.22 -9.14
CA GLU A 196 31.38 -13.97 -10.30
C GLU A 196 30.84 -12.52 -10.34
N ASP A 197 30.60 -11.89 -9.20
CA ASP A 197 30.13 -10.50 -9.13
C ASP A 197 31.19 -9.55 -9.69
N PHE A 198 32.46 -9.79 -9.35
CA PHE A 198 33.58 -9.00 -9.87
C PHE A 198 33.83 -9.25 -11.35
N GLN A 199 33.50 -10.44 -11.87
CA GLN A 199 33.53 -10.69 -13.32
C GLN A 199 32.48 -9.85 -14.05
N VAL A 200 31.28 -9.69 -13.47
CA VAL A 200 30.24 -8.80 -14.00
C VAL A 200 30.70 -7.33 -13.95
N TYR A 201 31.31 -6.90 -12.85
CA TYR A 201 31.88 -5.54 -12.74
C TYR A 201 32.94 -5.29 -13.82
N ARG A 202 33.92 -6.18 -13.94
CA ARG A 202 34.99 -6.05 -14.93
C ARG A 202 34.43 -5.99 -16.36
N HIS A 203 33.48 -6.87 -16.69
CA HIS A 203 32.83 -6.86 -18.00
C HIS A 203 32.13 -5.52 -18.29
N LEU A 204 31.44 -4.95 -17.31
CA LEU A 204 30.79 -3.64 -17.45
C LEU A 204 31.83 -2.53 -17.64
N ALA A 205 32.85 -2.47 -16.79
CA ALA A 205 33.91 -1.47 -16.84
C ALA A 205 34.70 -1.50 -18.17
N ASP A 206 35.00 -2.70 -18.68
CA ASP A 206 35.69 -2.91 -19.96
C ASP A 206 34.82 -2.59 -21.18
N SER A 207 33.50 -2.47 -20.98
CA SER A 207 32.54 -2.09 -22.01
C SER A 207 32.34 -0.57 -22.09
N PHE A 208 32.70 0.16 -21.04
CA PHE A 208 32.61 1.62 -21.00
C PHE A 208 33.87 2.26 -21.61
N THR A 209 33.71 3.48 -22.13
CA THR A 209 34.85 4.30 -22.55
C THR A 209 35.69 4.68 -21.33
N GLU A 210 36.98 4.95 -21.53
CA GLU A 210 37.91 5.29 -20.45
C GLU A 210 37.40 6.43 -19.56
N GLN A 211 36.87 7.49 -20.18
CA GLN A 211 36.27 8.65 -19.50
C GLN A 211 35.04 8.32 -18.65
N LEU A 212 34.35 7.21 -18.91
CA LEU A 212 33.11 6.81 -18.22
C LEU A 212 33.30 5.56 -17.36
N ARG A 213 34.51 5.02 -17.28
CA ARG A 213 34.79 3.77 -16.56
C ARG A 213 34.45 3.88 -15.07
N TYR A 214 34.59 5.07 -14.47
CA TYR A 214 34.24 5.32 -13.07
C TYR A 214 32.74 5.13 -12.76
N GLU A 215 31.87 5.31 -13.76
CA GLU A 215 30.41 5.11 -13.62
C GLU A 215 30.02 3.63 -13.47
N ALA A 216 30.91 2.70 -13.85
CA ALA A 216 30.63 1.26 -13.78
C ALA A 216 30.40 0.80 -12.33
N LEU A 217 31.13 1.36 -11.36
CA LEU A 217 31.04 0.95 -9.95
C LEU A 217 29.66 1.28 -9.35
N PRO A 218 29.14 2.52 -9.41
CA PRO A 218 27.79 2.83 -8.97
C PRO A 218 26.71 1.94 -9.60
N TYR A 219 26.77 1.69 -10.91
CA TYR A 219 25.79 0.83 -11.59
C TYR A 219 25.89 -0.63 -11.16
N TRP A 220 27.10 -1.21 -11.11
CA TRP A 220 27.29 -2.58 -10.63
C TRP A 220 26.83 -2.77 -9.18
N SER A 221 27.04 -1.76 -8.35
CA SER A 221 26.70 -1.82 -6.91
C SER A 221 25.20 -1.77 -6.62
N SER A 222 24.36 -1.49 -7.62
CA SER A 222 22.91 -1.28 -7.44
C SER A 222 22.04 -1.98 -8.49
N VAL A 223 22.46 -2.10 -9.75
CA VAL A 223 21.63 -2.65 -10.82
C VAL A 223 22.04 -4.10 -11.07
N PRO A 224 21.18 -5.10 -10.76
CA PRO A 224 21.49 -6.48 -11.09
C PRO A 224 21.62 -6.68 -12.60
N LEU A 225 22.62 -7.45 -13.01
CA LEU A 225 22.97 -7.68 -14.42
C LEU A 225 23.09 -6.35 -15.22
N PRO A 226 23.93 -5.40 -14.80
CA PRO A 226 23.90 -4.02 -15.29
C PRO A 226 24.10 -3.91 -16.81
N ALA A 227 24.96 -4.75 -17.41
CA ALA A 227 25.17 -4.77 -18.87
C ALA A 227 23.91 -5.17 -19.66
N GLN A 228 22.99 -5.93 -19.05
CA GLN A 228 21.73 -6.36 -19.63
C GLN A 228 20.54 -5.49 -19.24
N SER A 229 20.60 -4.84 -18.07
CA SER A 229 19.49 -4.12 -17.46
C SER A 229 19.51 -2.63 -17.72
N LEU A 230 20.70 -2.05 -17.90
CA LEU A 230 20.83 -0.68 -18.35
C LEU A 230 20.34 -0.57 -19.80
N GLY A 231 19.76 0.58 -20.13
CA GLY A 231 19.17 0.82 -21.44
C GLY A 231 19.48 2.21 -21.98
N PRO A 232 18.86 2.61 -23.11
CA PRO A 232 19.20 3.83 -23.86
C PRO A 232 19.06 5.15 -23.08
N ARG A 233 18.30 5.16 -21.96
CA ARG A 233 18.15 6.31 -21.07
C ARG A 233 19.42 6.63 -20.25
N TYR A 234 20.39 5.71 -20.19
CA TYR A 234 21.65 5.90 -19.48
C TYR A 234 22.76 6.31 -20.45
N ALA A 235 23.36 7.48 -20.23
CA ALA A 235 24.40 8.02 -21.11
C ALA A 235 25.62 7.10 -21.22
N ALA A 236 26.05 6.51 -20.09
CA ALA A 236 27.16 5.56 -20.06
C ALA A 236 26.88 4.31 -20.91
N TRP A 237 25.66 3.75 -20.81
CA TRP A 237 25.26 2.58 -21.60
C TRP A 237 25.12 2.91 -23.08
N LYS A 238 24.55 4.07 -23.43
CA LYS A 238 24.39 4.52 -24.82
C LYS A 238 25.75 4.64 -25.56
N ARG A 239 26.82 4.97 -24.83
CA ARG A 239 28.18 5.08 -25.36
C ARG A 239 29.00 3.80 -25.19
N ALA A 240 28.47 2.79 -24.50
CA ALA A 240 29.17 1.55 -24.21
C ALA A 240 29.24 0.63 -25.44
N LYS A 241 30.31 -0.16 -25.52
CA LYS A 241 30.44 -1.29 -26.45
C LYS A 241 30.42 -2.58 -25.66
N ILE A 242 29.23 -3.12 -25.42
CA ILE A 242 29.04 -4.35 -24.64
C ILE A 242 29.65 -5.55 -25.39
N LYS A 243 30.75 -6.09 -24.88
CA LYS A 243 31.47 -7.22 -25.51
C LYS A 243 30.77 -8.54 -25.25
N ALA A 244 30.94 -9.51 -26.15
CA ALA A 244 30.48 -10.88 -25.94
C ALA A 244 31.22 -11.51 -24.74
N ALA A 245 30.48 -12.19 -23.85
CA ALA A 245 31.05 -12.81 -22.65
C ALA A 245 30.38 -14.18 -22.40
N PRO A 246 30.79 -15.25 -23.11
CA PRO A 246 30.11 -16.53 -23.08
C PRO A 246 30.13 -17.21 -21.70
N LYS A 247 31.21 -17.02 -20.94
CA LYS A 247 31.42 -17.59 -19.60
C LYS A 247 30.71 -16.82 -18.47
N LEU A 248 30.18 -15.62 -18.75
CA LEU A 248 29.53 -14.79 -17.74
C LEU A 248 28.12 -15.31 -17.45
N THR A 249 27.79 -15.48 -16.16
CA THR A 249 26.42 -15.75 -15.71
C THR A 249 25.52 -14.59 -16.12
N ARG A 250 24.53 -14.90 -16.98
CA ARG A 250 23.66 -13.90 -17.60
C ARG A 250 22.26 -14.46 -17.84
N MET A 251 21.29 -13.56 -18.01
CA MET A 251 19.97 -13.93 -18.49
C MET A 251 20.05 -14.26 -19.98
N THR A 252 19.49 -15.40 -20.39
CA THR A 252 19.40 -15.83 -21.79
C THR A 252 18.00 -16.34 -22.10
N ARG A 253 17.59 -16.28 -23.38
CA ARG A 253 16.30 -16.83 -23.82
C ARG A 253 16.16 -18.31 -23.46
N GLY A 254 17.21 -19.11 -23.68
CA GLY A 254 17.21 -20.52 -23.31
C GLY A 254 17.06 -20.77 -21.79
N ARG A 255 17.66 -19.91 -20.95
CA ARG A 255 17.53 -19.97 -19.50
C ARG A 255 16.09 -19.67 -19.06
N ARG A 256 15.50 -18.62 -19.63
CA ARG A 256 14.10 -18.24 -19.44
C ARG A 256 13.15 -19.37 -19.85
N ASP A 257 13.23 -19.81 -21.10
CA ASP A 257 12.27 -20.75 -21.69
C ASP A 257 12.25 -22.10 -20.97
N LYS A 258 13.42 -22.56 -20.50
CA LYS A 258 13.59 -23.80 -19.74
C LYS A 258 13.36 -23.64 -18.23
N LEU A 259 13.02 -22.44 -17.75
CA LEU A 259 12.86 -22.13 -16.32
C LEU A 259 14.07 -22.60 -15.48
N ASN A 260 15.26 -22.42 -16.04
CA ASN A 260 16.50 -22.88 -15.44
C ASN A 260 17.19 -21.71 -14.74
N ALA A 261 16.76 -21.31 -13.54
CA ALA A 261 17.47 -20.25 -12.79
C ALA A 261 18.88 -20.71 -12.34
N PRO A 262 19.86 -19.78 -12.23
CA PRO A 262 21.19 -20.14 -11.72
C PRO A 262 21.08 -20.49 -10.24
N THR A 263 22.07 -21.21 -9.71
CA THR A 263 22.17 -21.43 -8.26
C THR A 263 22.13 -20.11 -7.51
N ALA A 264 22.85 -19.11 -8.02
CA ALA A 264 22.73 -17.73 -7.58
C ALA A 264 22.98 -16.76 -8.72
N TRP A 265 22.33 -15.61 -8.69
CA TRP A 265 22.66 -14.50 -9.58
C TRP A 265 23.95 -13.80 -9.08
N PRO A 266 24.78 -13.27 -9.99
CA PRO A 266 26.03 -12.58 -9.64
C PRO A 266 25.74 -11.13 -9.15
N ASP A 267 24.96 -11.04 -8.07
CA ASP A 267 24.62 -9.80 -7.38
C ASP A 267 24.44 -10.10 -5.89
N ALA A 268 25.30 -9.51 -5.05
CA ALA A 268 25.32 -9.79 -3.61
C ALA A 268 24.05 -9.32 -2.89
N LYS A 269 23.48 -8.16 -3.27
CA LYS A 269 22.25 -7.64 -2.67
C LYS A 269 21.05 -8.51 -3.03
N LEU A 270 20.97 -8.99 -4.27
CA LEU A 270 19.88 -9.86 -4.71
C LEU A 270 19.92 -11.22 -4.00
N ARG A 271 21.12 -11.78 -3.78
CA ARG A 271 21.29 -12.99 -2.96
C ARG A 271 20.86 -12.75 -1.52
N ALA A 272 21.31 -11.65 -0.90
CA ALA A 272 20.94 -11.30 0.47
C ALA A 272 19.42 -11.06 0.63
N LEU A 273 18.78 -10.40 -0.36
CA LEU A 273 17.33 -10.15 -0.39
C LEU A 273 16.52 -11.45 -0.39
N SER A 274 17.06 -12.52 -0.98
CA SER A 274 16.40 -13.83 -1.03
C SER A 274 16.19 -14.46 0.37
N SER A 275 16.92 -14.00 1.39
CA SER A 275 16.70 -14.41 2.79
C SER A 275 15.42 -13.83 3.41
N VAL A 276 14.96 -12.68 2.91
CA VAL A 276 13.75 -11.97 3.37
C VAL A 276 12.58 -12.24 2.45
N ALA A 277 12.84 -12.41 1.15
CA ALA A 277 11.84 -12.66 0.13
C ALA A 277 12.13 -13.98 -0.64
N PRO A 278 12.17 -15.14 0.03
CA PRO A 278 12.46 -16.40 -0.63
C PRO A 278 11.32 -16.80 -1.59
N PRO A 279 11.62 -17.55 -2.67
CA PRO A 279 10.62 -17.99 -3.64
C PRO A 279 9.39 -18.66 -3.04
N LYS A 280 9.57 -19.48 -1.99
CA LYS A 280 8.48 -20.17 -1.26
C LYS A 280 7.51 -19.21 -0.57
N LEU A 281 8.02 -18.08 -0.08
CA LEU A 281 7.19 -17.04 0.56
C LEU A 281 6.51 -16.17 -0.50
N LEU A 282 7.26 -15.80 -1.55
CA LEU A 282 6.72 -15.03 -2.67
C LEU A 282 5.70 -15.81 -3.52
N SER A 283 5.69 -17.14 -3.47
CA SER A 283 4.69 -17.98 -4.15
C SER A 283 3.33 -18.04 -3.45
N LEU A 284 3.20 -17.53 -2.22
CA LEU A 284 1.92 -17.53 -1.52
C LEU A 284 0.91 -16.62 -2.23
N PRO A 285 -0.36 -17.04 -2.36
CA PRO A 285 -1.37 -16.19 -2.99
C PRO A 285 -1.77 -14.96 -2.15
N TRP A 286 -1.59 -14.96 -0.83
CA TRP A 286 -1.90 -13.80 0.01
C TRP A 286 -1.09 -13.76 1.31
N VAL A 287 -1.05 -12.58 1.94
CA VAL A 287 -0.49 -12.32 3.28
C VAL A 287 -1.38 -12.93 4.37
N ALA A 288 -0.79 -13.51 5.42
CA ALA A 288 -1.52 -14.03 6.57
C ALA A 288 -2.35 -12.94 7.28
N PRO A 289 -3.57 -13.25 7.76
CA PRO A 289 -4.39 -12.29 8.50
C PRO A 289 -3.73 -11.90 9.83
N SER A 290 -3.99 -10.68 10.30
CA SER A 290 -3.49 -10.20 11.59
C SER A 290 -4.21 -10.87 12.77
N LEU A 291 -5.50 -11.20 12.61
CA LEU A 291 -6.32 -11.94 13.57
C LEU A 291 -6.83 -13.26 12.94
N PRO A 292 -6.03 -14.34 12.97
CA PRO A 292 -6.47 -15.64 12.45
C PRO A 292 -7.56 -16.25 13.34
N TRP A 293 -8.62 -16.76 12.72
CA TRP A 293 -9.75 -17.35 13.46
C TRP A 293 -9.45 -18.75 14.02
N TRP A 294 -8.44 -19.42 13.49
CA TRP A 294 -7.88 -20.67 13.99
C TRP A 294 -6.38 -20.69 13.68
N PRO A 295 -5.59 -21.56 14.32
CA PRO A 295 -4.15 -21.68 14.04
C PRO A 295 -3.89 -21.99 12.55
N LEU A 296 -3.11 -21.11 11.90
CA LEU A 296 -2.76 -21.23 10.48
C LEU A 296 -1.82 -22.40 10.21
N SER A 297 -1.83 -22.90 8.98
CA SER A 297 -1.05 -24.06 8.54
C SER A 297 -0.34 -23.82 7.20
N GLY A 298 0.42 -24.82 6.74
CA GLY A 298 1.13 -24.75 5.46
C GLY A 298 2.12 -23.59 5.38
N GLY A 299 2.06 -22.83 4.29
CA GLY A 299 2.92 -21.66 4.06
C GLY A 299 2.66 -20.48 5.00
N TRP A 300 1.53 -20.46 5.72
CA TRP A 300 1.12 -19.36 6.61
C TRP A 300 1.36 -19.64 8.09
N LYS A 301 1.89 -20.82 8.44
CA LYS A 301 2.13 -21.23 9.84
C LYS A 301 2.93 -20.20 10.64
N ASN A 302 3.93 -19.59 10.00
CA ASN A 302 4.72 -18.51 10.61
C ASN A 302 4.16 -17.15 10.18
N ALA A 303 3.06 -16.73 10.81
CA ALA A 303 2.43 -15.42 10.55
C ALA A 303 3.39 -14.23 10.76
N ALA A 304 4.51 -14.44 11.47
CA ALA A 304 5.55 -13.45 11.66
C ALA A 304 6.40 -13.16 10.41
N THR A 305 6.31 -13.94 9.33
CA THR A 305 7.07 -13.71 8.08
C THR A 305 6.15 -13.18 6.98
N ASP A 306 6.16 -11.86 6.77
CA ASP A 306 5.39 -11.23 5.70
C ASP A 306 6.05 -11.38 4.35
N PRO A 307 5.31 -11.77 3.31
CA PRO A 307 5.84 -11.79 1.96
C PRO A 307 5.96 -10.37 1.38
N LYS A 308 5.17 -9.41 1.89
CA LYS A 308 5.08 -8.07 1.32
C LYS A 308 6.20 -7.14 1.77
N LEU A 309 6.89 -6.54 0.80
CA LEU A 309 7.91 -5.53 1.03
C LEU A 309 7.91 -4.42 -0.02
N LEU A 310 8.30 -3.22 0.41
CA LEU A 310 8.50 -2.05 -0.44
C LEU A 310 10.00 -1.75 -0.55
N MET A 311 10.53 -1.73 -1.77
CA MET A 311 11.97 -1.56 -2.02
C MET A 311 12.27 -0.23 -2.72
N PHE A 312 13.18 0.56 -2.15
CA PHE A 312 13.63 1.82 -2.73
C PHE A 312 15.07 1.73 -3.25
N SER A 313 15.26 2.15 -4.50
CA SER A 313 16.56 2.17 -5.16
C SER A 313 16.88 3.53 -5.77
N ARG A 314 18.16 3.78 -6.04
CA ARG A 314 18.61 5.05 -6.65
C ARG A 314 18.38 5.07 -8.17
N PHE A 315 18.64 3.96 -8.85
CA PHE A 315 18.64 3.92 -10.32
C PHE A 315 17.34 3.34 -10.88
N ARG A 316 16.81 3.95 -11.96
CA ARG A 316 15.56 3.51 -12.63
C ARG A 316 15.61 2.09 -13.22
N ALA A 317 16.81 1.53 -13.42
CA ALA A 317 17.01 0.18 -13.96
C ALA A 317 16.95 -0.90 -12.87
N THR A 318 17.16 -0.52 -11.60
CA THR A 318 17.16 -1.46 -10.48
C THR A 318 15.79 -2.06 -10.23
N PRO A 319 14.68 -1.29 -10.11
CA PRO A 319 13.37 -1.88 -9.84
C PRO A 319 12.93 -2.93 -10.85
N PRO A 320 12.96 -2.68 -12.18
CA PRO A 320 12.50 -3.68 -13.14
C PRO A 320 13.44 -4.88 -13.22
N SER A 321 14.75 -4.72 -13.03
CA SER A 321 15.70 -5.83 -13.00
C SER A 321 15.46 -6.75 -11.80
N VAL A 322 15.38 -6.19 -10.58
CA VAL A 322 15.07 -6.97 -9.36
C VAL A 322 13.72 -7.65 -9.49
N ALA A 323 12.68 -6.93 -9.94
CA ALA A 323 11.34 -7.48 -10.10
C ALA A 323 11.29 -8.68 -11.06
N ALA A 324 11.99 -8.60 -12.19
CA ALA A 324 12.08 -9.67 -13.17
C ALA A 324 12.85 -10.88 -12.64
N LEU A 325 14.00 -10.67 -11.97
CA LEU A 325 14.81 -11.77 -11.45
C LEU A 325 14.13 -12.49 -10.28
N LEU A 326 13.44 -11.76 -9.39
CA LEU A 326 12.64 -12.37 -8.31
C LEU A 326 11.45 -13.16 -8.88
N SER A 327 10.70 -12.58 -9.81
CA SER A 327 9.55 -13.26 -10.42
C SER A 327 9.98 -14.51 -11.18
N PHE A 328 11.08 -14.44 -11.93
CA PHE A 328 11.67 -15.61 -12.60
C PHE A 328 12.19 -16.65 -11.60
N GLY A 329 12.76 -16.23 -10.47
CA GLY A 329 13.16 -17.12 -9.39
C GLY A 329 11.98 -17.90 -8.80
N VAL A 330 10.84 -17.22 -8.59
CA VAL A 330 9.58 -17.85 -8.15
C VAL A 330 9.07 -18.86 -9.18
N GLU A 331 9.04 -18.50 -10.45
CA GLU A 331 8.64 -19.40 -11.53
C GLU A 331 9.56 -20.63 -11.62
N ALA A 332 10.87 -20.43 -11.61
CA ALA A 332 11.85 -21.51 -11.70
C ALA A 332 11.81 -22.44 -10.47
N HIS A 333 11.41 -21.93 -9.30
CA HIS A 333 11.22 -22.70 -8.09
C HIS A 333 9.92 -23.53 -8.11
N CYS A 334 8.81 -22.92 -8.53
CA CYS A 334 7.48 -23.53 -8.41
C CYS A 334 7.07 -24.36 -9.64
N LEU A 335 7.49 -23.95 -10.84
CA LEU A 335 6.99 -24.53 -12.08
C LEU A 335 7.87 -25.71 -12.53
N PRO A 336 7.25 -26.84 -12.95
CA PRO A 336 7.97 -28.04 -13.35
C PRO A 336 8.77 -27.84 -14.64
N ARG A 337 10.09 -28.06 -14.57
CA ARG A 337 11.05 -27.91 -15.70
C ARG A 337 10.69 -28.73 -16.94
N GLN A 338 10.03 -29.88 -16.80
CA GLN A 338 9.75 -30.81 -17.91
C GLN A 338 8.36 -30.65 -18.57
N ARG A 339 7.47 -29.78 -18.07
CA ARG A 339 6.07 -29.70 -18.55
C ARG A 339 5.77 -28.51 -19.47
N GLY A 340 6.72 -28.15 -20.33
CA GLY A 340 6.45 -27.30 -21.50
C GLY A 340 7.03 -25.88 -21.50
N GLY A 341 7.77 -25.49 -20.45
CA GLY A 341 8.51 -24.23 -20.43
C GLY A 341 7.69 -22.99 -20.06
N TYR A 342 8.38 -21.85 -20.06
CA TYR A 342 7.95 -20.53 -19.56
C TYR A 342 6.58 -20.04 -20.11
N GLU A 343 6.31 -20.25 -21.40
CA GLU A 343 5.04 -19.82 -22.02
C GLU A 343 3.89 -20.82 -21.80
N LYS A 344 4.17 -22.12 -21.95
CA LYS A 344 3.11 -23.15 -21.87
C LYS A 344 2.54 -23.29 -20.46
N ALA A 345 3.29 -22.92 -19.42
CA ALA A 345 2.82 -22.94 -18.04
C ALA A 345 1.60 -22.02 -17.84
N TYR A 346 1.61 -20.82 -18.45
CA TYR A 346 0.56 -19.81 -18.30
C TYR A 346 -0.55 -19.93 -19.36
N ALA A 347 -0.32 -20.65 -20.46
CA ALA A 347 -1.37 -20.93 -21.45
C ALA A 347 -2.45 -21.92 -20.95
N ARG A 348 -2.14 -22.71 -19.90
CA ARG A 348 -3.02 -23.76 -19.39
C ARG A 348 -3.91 -23.24 -18.24
N ARG A 349 -5.16 -22.86 -18.56
CA ARG A 349 -6.19 -22.61 -17.54
C ARG A 349 -6.65 -23.92 -16.89
N ARG A 350 -6.62 -23.98 -15.55
CA ARG A 350 -7.01 -25.15 -14.76
C ARG A 350 -8.47 -25.09 -14.31
N PHE A 351 -8.99 -23.88 -14.10
CA PHE A 351 -10.40 -23.69 -13.72
C PHE A 351 -11.26 -23.41 -14.94
N LYS A 352 -11.82 -24.49 -15.52
CA LYS A 352 -12.78 -24.43 -16.61
C LYS A 352 -14.10 -25.06 -16.18
N LEU A 353 -15.21 -24.46 -16.60
CA LEU A 353 -16.51 -25.10 -16.51
C LEU A 353 -16.62 -26.16 -17.59
N VAL A 354 -17.30 -27.25 -17.25
CA VAL A 354 -17.67 -28.33 -18.17
C VAL A 354 -19.18 -28.36 -18.28
N ALA A 355 -19.75 -29.13 -19.22
CA ALA A 355 -21.20 -29.16 -19.47
C ALA A 355 -22.06 -29.73 -18.31
N ILE A 356 -21.46 -30.07 -17.17
CA ILE A 356 -22.12 -30.59 -15.97
C ILE A 356 -21.56 -29.83 -14.77
N PRO A 357 -22.40 -29.43 -13.79
CA PRO A 357 -21.92 -28.86 -12.54
C PRO A 357 -20.87 -29.77 -11.87
N GLY A 358 -19.67 -29.24 -11.72
CA GLY A 358 -18.52 -29.97 -11.19
C GLY A 358 -17.85 -29.27 -10.01
N PRO A 359 -16.77 -29.86 -9.46
CA PRO A 359 -16.06 -29.33 -8.29
C PRO A 359 -15.54 -27.89 -8.47
N VAL A 360 -15.13 -27.51 -9.69
CA VAL A 360 -14.70 -26.14 -10.02
C VAL A 360 -15.85 -25.15 -9.84
N MET A 361 -17.03 -25.46 -10.38
CA MET A 361 -18.21 -24.60 -10.21
C MET A 361 -18.58 -24.49 -8.74
N ALA A 362 -18.61 -25.61 -8.01
CA ALA A 362 -18.94 -25.62 -6.59
C ALA A 362 -17.96 -24.81 -5.71
N ALA A 363 -16.65 -24.89 -5.98
CA ALA A 363 -15.65 -24.16 -5.19
C ALA A 363 -15.78 -22.64 -5.34
N PHE A 364 -16.09 -22.16 -6.54
CA PHE A 364 -16.25 -20.71 -6.82
C PHE A 364 -17.70 -20.24 -6.77
N HIS A 365 -18.66 -21.11 -6.45
CA HIS A 365 -20.05 -20.72 -6.30
C HIS A 365 -20.28 -20.10 -4.91
N PRO A 366 -20.67 -18.82 -4.83
CA PRO A 366 -21.05 -18.19 -3.56
C PRO A 366 -22.47 -18.64 -3.16
N SER A 367 -22.61 -19.89 -2.70
CA SER A 367 -23.92 -20.47 -2.39
C SER A 367 -24.67 -19.64 -1.33
N PRO A 368 -25.83 -19.02 -1.65
CA PRO A 368 -26.57 -18.20 -0.70
C PRO A 368 -27.02 -18.99 0.52
N TRP A 369 -27.31 -20.28 0.34
CA TRP A 369 -27.70 -21.16 1.43
C TRP A 369 -26.54 -21.40 2.40
N LEU A 370 -25.35 -21.77 1.90
CA LEU A 370 -24.19 -21.96 2.78
C LEU A 370 -23.79 -20.66 3.47
N ILE A 371 -23.77 -19.54 2.75
CA ILE A 371 -23.39 -18.24 3.31
C ILE A 371 -24.31 -17.84 4.48
N ARG A 372 -25.62 -18.07 4.37
CA ARG A 372 -26.59 -17.72 5.42
C ARG A 372 -26.66 -18.70 6.58
N ASN A 373 -26.35 -19.98 6.34
CA ASN A 373 -26.58 -21.05 7.32
C ASN A 373 -25.28 -21.59 7.93
N THR A 374 -24.13 -21.02 7.60
CA THR A 374 -22.84 -21.41 8.19
C THR A 374 -22.08 -20.19 8.66
N ASP A 375 -21.57 -20.27 9.88
CA ASP A 375 -20.70 -19.26 10.46
C ASP A 375 -19.54 -19.93 11.20
N PRO A 376 -18.33 -19.96 10.61
CA PRO A 376 -17.12 -20.43 11.28
C PRO A 376 -16.73 -19.57 12.50
N LEU A 377 -17.13 -18.30 12.58
CA LEU A 377 -16.79 -17.38 13.68
C LEU A 377 -17.46 -17.73 15.00
N ALA A 378 -18.57 -18.47 14.98
CA ALA A 378 -19.19 -19.03 16.19
C ALA A 378 -18.22 -19.85 17.08
N LYS A 379 -17.10 -20.32 16.52
CA LYS A 379 -15.96 -20.91 17.25
C LYS A 379 -14.63 -20.26 16.85
N GLY A 380 -14.62 -18.95 16.61
CA GLY A 380 -13.41 -18.15 16.41
C GLY A 380 -12.46 -18.25 17.60
N GLY A 381 -11.15 -18.24 17.33
CA GLY A 381 -10.10 -18.48 18.30
C GLY A 381 -9.90 -19.96 18.70
N ALA A 382 -10.82 -20.86 18.32
CA ALA A 382 -10.72 -22.28 18.64
C ALA A 382 -9.90 -23.07 17.60
N THR A 383 -9.78 -24.39 17.81
CA THR A 383 -9.13 -25.29 16.84
C THR A 383 -10.01 -25.50 15.61
N LEU A 384 -9.38 -25.75 14.45
CA LEU A 384 -10.10 -26.06 13.21
C LEU A 384 -11.06 -27.26 13.36
N SER A 385 -10.75 -28.23 14.22
CA SER A 385 -11.64 -29.36 14.51
C SER A 385 -12.93 -28.91 15.21
N ALA A 386 -12.84 -27.96 16.15
CA ALA A 386 -14.00 -27.39 16.82
C ALA A 386 -14.86 -26.59 15.83
N VAL A 387 -14.24 -25.78 14.96
CA VAL A 387 -14.92 -25.05 13.89
C VAL A 387 -15.66 -26.00 12.95
N ARG A 388 -15.02 -27.10 12.51
CA ARG A 388 -15.66 -28.13 11.66
C ARG A 388 -16.87 -28.77 12.33
N LYS A 389 -16.77 -29.09 13.63
CA LYS A 389 -17.90 -29.66 14.39
C LYS A 389 -19.06 -28.67 14.50
N GLU A 390 -18.76 -27.39 14.69
CA GLU A 390 -19.76 -26.34 14.78
C GLU A 390 -20.46 -26.09 13.44
N VAL A 391 -19.71 -25.93 12.35
CA VAL A 391 -20.29 -25.78 11.00
C VAL A 391 -21.13 -27.00 10.63
N ARG A 392 -20.69 -28.22 11.00
CA ARG A 392 -21.51 -29.44 10.84
C ARG A 392 -22.82 -29.37 11.62
N ARG A 393 -22.81 -28.85 12.84
CA ARG A 393 -24.02 -28.67 13.67
C ARG A 393 -24.98 -27.67 13.01
N GLN A 394 -24.47 -26.54 12.52
CA GLN A 394 -25.25 -25.51 11.83
C GLN A 394 -25.91 -26.05 10.55
N ILE A 395 -25.15 -26.76 9.71
CA ILE A 395 -25.68 -27.41 8.50
C ILE A 395 -26.79 -28.41 8.85
N LEU A 396 -26.59 -29.24 9.87
CA LEU A 396 -27.61 -30.20 10.31
C LEU A 396 -28.87 -29.53 10.87
N ALA A 397 -28.73 -28.36 11.50
CA ALA A 397 -29.86 -27.59 12.01
C ALA A 397 -30.66 -26.90 10.89
N ALA A 398 -29.98 -26.48 9.82
CA ALA A 398 -30.61 -25.82 8.68
C ALA A 398 -31.22 -26.78 7.64
N LEU A 399 -30.79 -28.05 7.63
CA LEU A 399 -31.34 -29.07 6.72
C LEU A 399 -32.65 -29.68 7.27
N PRO A 400 -33.53 -30.19 6.40
CA PRO A 400 -34.73 -30.91 6.81
C PRO A 400 -34.40 -32.09 7.75
N LYS A 401 -35.22 -32.26 8.80
CA LYS A 401 -35.04 -33.37 9.75
C LYS A 401 -35.13 -34.72 9.03
N GLY A 402 -34.22 -35.63 9.37
CA GLY A 402 -34.22 -37.00 8.82
C GLY A 402 -33.55 -37.16 7.45
N ILE A 403 -33.02 -36.09 6.85
CA ILE A 403 -32.38 -36.16 5.52
C ILE A 403 -31.08 -36.97 5.50
N VAL A 404 -30.38 -37.12 6.63
CA VAL A 404 -29.13 -37.86 6.69
C VAL A 404 -29.40 -39.37 6.73
N GLU A 405 -29.07 -40.06 5.65
CA GLU A 405 -29.35 -41.48 5.48
C GLU A 405 -28.36 -42.34 6.28
N ARG A 406 -28.85 -42.99 7.34
CA ARG A 406 -28.05 -43.90 8.19
C ARG A 406 -28.45 -45.37 8.08
N LYS A 407 -29.48 -45.70 7.29
CA LYS A 407 -30.18 -46.99 7.36
C LYS A 407 -29.48 -48.14 6.62
N THR A 408 -28.78 -47.90 5.49
CA THR A 408 -28.12 -48.98 4.71
C THR A 408 -26.66 -48.67 4.39
N VAL A 409 -25.82 -49.69 4.21
CA VAL A 409 -24.39 -49.52 3.82
C VAL A 409 -24.26 -48.80 2.48
N LYS A 410 -25.14 -49.12 1.51
CA LYS A 410 -25.19 -48.46 0.19
C LYS A 410 -25.52 -46.97 0.31
N ALA A 411 -26.50 -46.61 1.16
CA ALA A 411 -26.84 -45.22 1.45
C ALA A 411 -25.70 -44.48 2.15
N ARG A 412 -25.02 -45.12 3.12
CA ARG A 412 -23.89 -44.54 3.84
C ARG A 412 -22.67 -44.25 2.95
N ARG A 413 -22.51 -44.99 1.84
CA ARG A 413 -21.40 -44.86 0.88
C ARG A 413 -21.78 -44.09 -0.40
N ARG A 414 -23.02 -43.61 -0.54
CA ARG A 414 -23.42 -42.78 -1.69
C ARG A 414 -22.58 -41.51 -1.71
N HIS A 415 -22.04 -41.15 -2.87
CA HIS A 415 -21.15 -40.01 -3.03
C HIS A 415 -21.44 -39.28 -4.35
N ARG A 416 -22.45 -38.41 -4.33
CA ARG A 416 -22.73 -37.49 -5.46
C ARG A 416 -21.70 -36.37 -5.46
N SER A 417 -21.54 -35.73 -6.63
CA SER A 417 -20.71 -34.54 -6.69
C SER A 417 -21.31 -33.43 -5.81
N ILE A 418 -20.43 -32.72 -5.11
CA ILE A 418 -20.80 -31.58 -4.27
C ILE A 418 -21.64 -30.53 -5.02
N ALA A 419 -21.33 -30.28 -6.30
CA ALA A 419 -22.09 -29.34 -7.12
C ALA A 419 -23.56 -29.76 -7.27
N ARG A 420 -23.83 -31.07 -7.40
CA ARG A 420 -25.19 -31.60 -7.45
C ARG A 420 -25.88 -31.48 -6.10
N ILE A 421 -25.18 -31.75 -5.00
CA ILE A 421 -25.70 -31.61 -3.64
C ILE A 421 -26.11 -30.16 -3.38
N LEU A 422 -25.24 -29.19 -3.68
CA LEU A 422 -25.53 -27.76 -3.53
C LEU A 422 -26.72 -27.33 -4.39
N ALA A 423 -26.75 -27.71 -5.66
CA ALA A 423 -27.87 -27.37 -6.55
C ALA A 423 -29.22 -27.91 -6.01
N SER A 424 -29.22 -29.15 -5.49
CA SER A 424 -30.40 -29.76 -4.88
C SER A 424 -30.82 -29.10 -3.57
N ILE A 425 -29.88 -28.63 -2.74
CA ILE A 425 -30.16 -27.86 -1.53
C ILE A 425 -30.75 -26.48 -1.89
N GLU A 426 -30.18 -25.80 -2.88
CA GLU A 426 -30.66 -24.49 -3.34
C GLU A 426 -32.03 -24.55 -4.02
N CYS A 427 -32.37 -25.68 -4.63
CA CYS A 427 -33.72 -25.96 -5.11
C CYS A 427 -34.73 -25.96 -3.95
N ILE A 428 -34.45 -26.68 -2.85
CA ILE A 428 -35.30 -26.67 -1.65
C ILE A 428 -35.37 -25.28 -1.01
N ALA A 429 -34.26 -24.56 -1.00
CA ALA A 429 -34.17 -23.23 -0.40
C ALA A 429 -34.80 -22.12 -1.27
N GLY A 430 -35.28 -22.43 -2.49
CA GLY A 430 -35.89 -21.45 -3.38
C GLY A 430 -34.90 -20.41 -3.95
N VAL A 431 -33.60 -20.72 -4.01
CA VAL A 431 -32.56 -19.80 -4.50
C VAL A 431 -31.88 -20.27 -5.79
N ALA A 432 -32.31 -21.41 -6.36
CA ALA A 432 -31.71 -21.98 -7.57
C ALA A 432 -31.82 -21.05 -8.79
N ASP A 433 -32.96 -20.39 -8.99
CA ASP A 433 -33.15 -19.45 -10.12
C ASP A 433 -32.18 -18.26 -10.01
N LYS A 434 -32.10 -17.66 -8.81
CA LYS A 434 -31.17 -16.58 -8.52
C LYS A 434 -29.72 -16.97 -8.75
N SER A 435 -29.31 -18.16 -8.29
CA SER A 435 -27.98 -18.73 -8.59
C SER A 435 -27.73 -18.87 -10.08
N ALA A 436 -28.72 -19.37 -10.84
CA ALA A 436 -28.59 -19.57 -12.27
C ALA A 436 -28.51 -18.24 -13.05
N GLU A 437 -29.30 -17.23 -12.66
CA GLU A 437 -29.28 -15.89 -13.25
C GLU A 437 -27.93 -15.20 -13.02
N GLY A 438 -27.44 -15.20 -11.78
CA GLY A 438 -26.14 -14.61 -11.47
C GLY A 438 -24.99 -15.29 -12.21
N TRP A 439 -25.00 -16.63 -12.33
CA TRP A 439 -24.02 -17.34 -13.15
C TRP A 439 -24.10 -16.98 -14.63
N SER A 440 -25.32 -16.85 -15.18
CA SER A 440 -25.53 -16.48 -16.58
C SER A 440 -24.90 -15.11 -16.91
N SER A 441 -24.87 -14.19 -15.95
CA SER A 441 -24.20 -12.89 -16.09
C SER A 441 -22.66 -12.97 -16.12
N ALA A 442 -22.06 -14.02 -15.56
CA ALA A 442 -20.61 -14.10 -15.33
C ALA A 442 -19.85 -14.96 -16.34
N ILE A 443 -20.52 -15.89 -17.03
CA ILE A 443 -19.88 -16.91 -17.88
C ILE A 443 -19.75 -16.51 -19.37
N GLY A 444 -20.46 -15.47 -19.82
CA GLY A 444 -20.49 -15.08 -21.24
C GLY A 444 -21.07 -16.19 -22.15
N ASP A 445 -20.51 -16.32 -23.35
CA ASP A 445 -21.02 -17.21 -24.42
C ASP A 445 -20.50 -18.66 -24.37
N ASP A 446 -19.89 -19.10 -23.26
CA ASP A 446 -19.37 -20.46 -23.13
C ASP A 446 -20.54 -21.48 -23.04
N ARG A 447 -20.75 -22.23 -24.14
CA ARG A 447 -21.83 -23.24 -24.25
C ARG A 447 -21.76 -24.32 -23.16
N ALA A 448 -20.57 -24.73 -22.75
CA ALA A 448 -20.41 -25.75 -21.71
C ALA A 448 -20.81 -25.17 -20.34
N ALA A 449 -20.38 -23.94 -20.04
CA ALA A 449 -20.80 -23.23 -18.84
C ALA A 449 -22.32 -23.02 -18.80
N GLN A 450 -22.94 -22.59 -19.91
CA GLN A 450 -24.39 -22.41 -20.03
C GLN A 450 -25.15 -23.74 -19.80
N SER A 451 -24.61 -24.86 -20.28
CA SER A 451 -25.19 -26.18 -20.00
C SER A 451 -25.11 -26.56 -18.51
N ALA A 452 -23.98 -26.28 -17.84
CA ALA A 452 -23.86 -26.51 -16.40
C ALA A 452 -24.85 -25.66 -15.60
N VAL A 453 -24.99 -24.37 -15.93
CA VAL A 453 -25.95 -23.47 -15.27
C VAL A 453 -27.39 -23.95 -15.44
N ARG A 454 -27.78 -24.36 -16.65
CA ARG A 454 -29.11 -24.95 -16.89
C ARG A 454 -29.34 -26.21 -16.04
N LYS A 455 -28.35 -27.10 -15.94
CA LYS A 455 -28.43 -28.31 -15.11
C LYS A 455 -28.46 -28.01 -13.61
N TRP A 456 -27.79 -26.94 -13.16
CA TRP A 456 -27.90 -26.44 -11.79
C TRP A 456 -29.34 -26.00 -11.49
N ARG A 457 -29.93 -25.20 -12.39
CA ARG A 457 -31.31 -24.72 -12.29
C ARG A 457 -32.35 -25.86 -12.27
N GLN A 458 -32.10 -26.92 -13.05
CA GLN A 458 -32.99 -28.09 -13.17
C GLN A 458 -32.72 -29.19 -12.13
N ALA A 459 -31.89 -28.92 -11.13
CA ALA A 459 -31.59 -29.89 -10.08
C ALA A 459 -32.86 -30.28 -9.31
N GLN A 460 -33.01 -31.56 -9.02
CA GLN A 460 -34.12 -32.06 -8.22
C GLN A 460 -33.87 -31.77 -6.73
N PRO A 461 -34.93 -31.59 -5.92
CA PRO A 461 -34.82 -31.47 -4.47
C PRO A 461 -33.98 -32.61 -3.87
N ILE A 462 -33.17 -32.29 -2.86
CA ILE A 462 -32.37 -33.31 -2.17
C ILE A 462 -33.28 -34.26 -1.39
N ASP A 463 -33.15 -35.56 -1.68
CA ASP A 463 -33.95 -36.66 -1.14
C ASP A 463 -33.33 -37.32 0.10
N GLY A 464 -32.01 -37.19 0.26
CA GLY A 464 -31.24 -37.63 1.41
C GLY A 464 -29.77 -37.26 1.27
N LEU A 465 -28.96 -37.45 2.30
CA LEU A 465 -27.53 -37.10 2.34
C LEU A 465 -26.74 -38.19 3.05
N SER A 466 -25.66 -38.70 2.44
CA SER A 466 -24.78 -39.66 3.11
C SER A 466 -23.85 -38.98 4.12
N PRO A 467 -23.25 -39.70 5.09
CA PRO A 467 -22.25 -39.15 6.00
C PRO A 467 -21.01 -38.58 5.29
N VAL A 468 -20.61 -39.14 4.15
CA VAL A 468 -19.48 -38.66 3.34
C VAL A 468 -19.86 -37.36 2.63
N GLU A 469 -21.04 -37.33 2.00
CA GLU A 469 -21.58 -36.13 1.35
C GLU A 469 -21.76 -34.96 2.34
N LEU A 470 -22.16 -35.26 3.59
CA LEU A 470 -22.21 -34.27 4.67
C LEU A 470 -20.82 -33.77 5.07
N SER A 471 -19.82 -34.66 5.11
CA SER A 471 -18.43 -34.25 5.39
C SER A 471 -17.91 -33.32 4.30
N ASP A 472 -18.14 -33.66 3.03
CA ASP A 472 -17.78 -32.82 1.90
C ASP A 472 -18.50 -31.46 1.98
N LEU A 473 -19.79 -31.44 2.32
CA LEU A 473 -20.53 -30.18 2.46
C LEU A 473 -19.94 -29.27 3.56
N VAL A 474 -19.51 -29.84 4.68
CA VAL A 474 -18.80 -29.09 5.75
C VAL A 474 -17.46 -28.57 5.25
N ASP A 475 -16.69 -29.41 4.55
CA ASP A 475 -15.39 -29.05 4.02
C ASP A 475 -15.49 -27.94 2.96
N TYR A 476 -16.52 -27.97 2.13
CA TYR A 476 -16.85 -26.91 1.18
C TYR A 476 -17.38 -25.65 1.87
N ALA A 477 -18.21 -25.77 2.90
CA ALA A 477 -18.67 -24.61 3.66
C ALA A 477 -17.48 -23.80 4.21
N ILE A 478 -16.42 -24.47 4.68
CA ILE A 478 -15.24 -23.79 5.24
C ILE A 478 -14.22 -23.43 4.17
N GLY A 479 -13.94 -24.34 3.23
CA GLY A 479 -12.83 -24.23 2.28
C GLY A 479 -13.17 -23.68 0.90
N ALA A 480 -14.45 -23.54 0.52
CA ALA A 480 -14.78 -23.02 -0.80
C ALA A 480 -14.53 -21.50 -0.88
N PRO A 481 -13.68 -21.01 -1.82
CA PRO A 481 -13.38 -19.60 -1.94
C PRO A 481 -14.62 -18.73 -2.19
N GLY A 482 -15.60 -19.22 -2.95
CA GLY A 482 -16.85 -18.49 -3.22
C GLY A 482 -17.69 -18.28 -1.96
N VAL A 483 -17.76 -19.28 -1.07
CA VAL A 483 -18.53 -19.20 0.18
C VAL A 483 -17.82 -18.32 1.20
N ALA A 484 -16.50 -18.49 1.37
CA ALA A 484 -15.69 -17.65 2.25
C ALA A 484 -15.77 -16.16 1.85
N LEU A 485 -15.66 -15.87 0.55
CA LEU A 485 -15.83 -14.53 0.01
C LEU A 485 -17.22 -13.95 0.28
N GLY A 486 -18.27 -14.75 0.04
CA GLY A 486 -19.64 -14.33 0.25
C GLY A 486 -19.98 -14.04 1.71
N ARG A 487 -19.49 -14.86 2.66
CA ARG A 487 -19.64 -14.59 4.10
C ARG A 487 -18.90 -13.35 4.54
N ALA A 488 -17.65 -13.16 4.08
CA ALA A 488 -16.88 -11.97 4.39
C ALA A 488 -17.59 -10.70 3.89
N LEU A 489 -18.06 -10.67 2.64
CA LEU A 489 -18.83 -9.53 2.15
C LEU A 489 -20.14 -9.33 2.93
N LEU A 490 -20.89 -10.40 3.21
CA LEU A 490 -22.17 -10.30 3.93
C LEU A 490 -22.02 -9.64 5.31
N ARG A 491 -20.91 -9.88 6.03
CA ARG A 491 -20.65 -9.26 7.34
C ARG A 491 -20.42 -7.75 7.27
N HIS A 492 -19.96 -7.23 6.14
CA HIS A 492 -19.73 -5.80 5.93
C HIS A 492 -20.86 -5.12 5.14
N ASP A 493 -21.56 -5.90 4.32
CA ASP A 493 -22.60 -5.45 3.41
C ASP A 493 -23.73 -6.48 3.37
N PRO A 494 -24.74 -6.33 4.26
CA PRO A 494 -25.87 -7.25 4.35
C PRO A 494 -26.67 -7.41 3.05
N THR A 495 -26.57 -6.43 2.14
CA THR A 495 -27.33 -6.40 0.88
C THR A 495 -26.67 -7.18 -0.26
N ILE A 496 -25.44 -7.70 -0.08
CA ILE A 496 -24.72 -8.40 -1.15
C ILE A 496 -25.43 -9.67 -1.63
N LEU A 497 -26.25 -10.26 -0.76
CA LEU A 497 -27.09 -11.41 -1.08
C LEU A 497 -28.49 -11.01 -1.54
N ASP A 498 -28.77 -9.76 -1.88
CA ASP A 498 -30.05 -9.34 -2.48
C ASP A 498 -30.06 -9.62 -3.99
N ALA A 499 -31.23 -9.70 -4.61
CA ALA A 499 -31.35 -10.05 -6.02
C ALA A 499 -30.58 -9.07 -6.94
N ALA A 500 -30.60 -7.78 -6.60
CA ALA A 500 -29.94 -6.73 -7.37
C ALA A 500 -28.41 -6.83 -7.37
N ARG A 501 -27.81 -7.36 -6.28
CA ARG A 501 -26.36 -7.29 -6.04
C ARG A 501 -25.64 -8.62 -6.05
N TYR A 502 -26.37 -9.72 -5.91
CA TYR A 502 -25.79 -11.06 -5.91
C TYR A 502 -25.03 -11.42 -7.20
N LEU A 503 -25.38 -10.81 -8.33
CA LEU A 503 -24.62 -10.93 -9.57
C LEU A 503 -23.18 -10.40 -9.43
N GLU A 504 -22.98 -9.32 -8.68
CA GLU A 504 -21.67 -8.73 -8.42
C GLU A 504 -20.78 -9.72 -7.66
N LEU A 505 -21.34 -10.44 -6.68
CA LEU A 505 -20.65 -11.45 -5.91
C LEU A 505 -20.20 -12.64 -6.79
N ILE A 506 -21.08 -13.11 -7.70
CA ILE A 506 -20.72 -14.17 -8.64
C ILE A 506 -19.64 -13.69 -9.62
N GLN A 507 -19.76 -12.47 -10.15
CA GLN A 507 -18.76 -11.88 -11.04
C GLN A 507 -17.40 -11.73 -10.34
N LEU A 508 -17.38 -11.21 -9.11
CA LEU A 508 -16.16 -11.13 -8.31
C LEU A 508 -15.54 -12.52 -8.08
N SER A 509 -16.35 -13.51 -7.67
CA SER A 509 -15.85 -14.87 -7.42
C SER A 509 -15.29 -15.53 -8.69
N TRP A 510 -15.99 -15.41 -9.82
CA TRP A 510 -15.66 -16.12 -11.05
C TRP A 510 -14.68 -15.38 -11.98
N GLN A 511 -14.85 -14.08 -12.15
CA GLN A 511 -14.04 -13.26 -13.05
C GLN A 511 -12.84 -12.63 -12.33
N GLY A 512 -12.97 -12.35 -11.02
CA GLY A 512 -11.88 -11.85 -10.18
C GLY A 512 -11.10 -12.99 -9.50
N LEU A 513 -11.65 -13.54 -8.43
CA LEU A 513 -10.95 -14.48 -7.53
C LEU A 513 -10.48 -15.76 -8.23
N ARG A 514 -11.35 -16.41 -9.01
CA ARG A 514 -10.92 -17.58 -9.81
C ARG A 514 -9.83 -17.21 -10.80
N ALA A 515 -9.92 -16.06 -11.49
CA ALA A 515 -8.89 -15.66 -12.45
C ALA A 515 -7.53 -15.43 -11.76
N TYR A 516 -7.55 -14.83 -10.57
CA TYR A 516 -6.38 -14.65 -9.73
C TYR A 516 -5.77 -15.98 -9.26
N LEU A 517 -6.61 -16.89 -8.77
CA LEU A 517 -6.18 -18.20 -8.24
C LEU A 517 -5.82 -19.21 -9.34
N ASP A 518 -6.25 -19.02 -10.59
CA ASP A 518 -5.83 -19.79 -11.77
C ASP A 518 -4.39 -19.45 -12.22
N ASN A 519 -3.51 -19.15 -11.26
CA ASN A 519 -2.11 -18.86 -11.49
C ASN A 519 -1.30 -20.16 -11.27
N PRO A 520 -0.51 -20.59 -12.28
CA PRO A 520 0.24 -21.84 -12.19
C PRO A 520 1.28 -21.86 -11.07
N VAL A 521 1.80 -20.69 -10.65
CA VAL A 521 2.72 -20.60 -9.50
C VAL A 521 1.99 -20.98 -8.21
N PHE A 522 0.82 -20.39 -7.96
CA PHE A 522 0.01 -20.70 -6.78
C PHE A 522 -0.33 -22.18 -6.73
N LEU A 523 -0.95 -22.69 -7.80
CA LEU A 523 -1.38 -24.08 -7.86
C LEU A 523 -0.21 -25.06 -7.72
N SER A 524 1.00 -24.73 -8.20
CA SER A 524 2.15 -25.62 -8.04
C SER A 524 2.77 -25.56 -6.64
N SER A 525 2.60 -24.44 -5.92
CA SER A 525 3.12 -24.25 -4.56
C SER A 525 2.20 -24.78 -3.45
N LEU A 526 0.92 -24.98 -3.75
CA LEU A 526 -0.11 -25.39 -2.78
C LEU A 526 -0.24 -26.91 -2.67
N PRO A 527 -0.50 -27.46 -1.46
CA PRO A 527 -0.70 -28.89 -1.25
C PRO A 527 -2.06 -29.34 -1.81
N GLY A 528 -2.13 -30.50 -2.46
CA GLY A 528 -3.38 -31.09 -2.94
C GLY A 528 -3.19 -31.94 -4.19
N LYS A 529 -4.14 -32.84 -4.49
CA LYS A 529 -4.05 -33.75 -5.65
C LYS A 529 -4.49 -33.08 -6.95
N ASN A 530 -5.41 -32.12 -6.84
CA ASN A 530 -5.95 -31.37 -7.98
C ASN A 530 -6.10 -29.87 -7.62
N ALA A 531 -6.31 -29.03 -8.63
CA ALA A 531 -6.35 -27.58 -8.47
C ALA A 531 -7.45 -27.08 -7.50
N VAL A 532 -8.57 -27.79 -7.41
CA VAL A 532 -9.67 -27.42 -6.50
C VAL A 532 -9.28 -27.71 -5.06
N GLU A 533 -8.76 -28.91 -4.78
CA GLU A 533 -8.24 -29.26 -3.45
C GLU A 533 -7.12 -28.32 -2.99
N GLN A 534 -6.24 -27.92 -3.92
CA GLN A 534 -5.15 -26.98 -3.64
C GLN A 534 -5.67 -25.63 -3.16
N VAL A 535 -6.64 -25.06 -3.87
CA VAL A 535 -7.24 -23.77 -3.49
C VAL A 535 -8.05 -23.90 -2.21
N MET A 536 -8.85 -24.95 -2.05
CA MET A 536 -9.67 -25.12 -0.85
C MET A 536 -8.81 -25.33 0.40
N SER A 537 -7.73 -26.10 0.29
CA SER A 537 -6.76 -26.27 1.38
C SER A 537 -6.10 -24.93 1.71
N ALA A 538 -5.72 -24.15 0.71
CA ALA A 538 -5.18 -22.81 0.92
C ALA A 538 -6.16 -21.89 1.67
N VAL A 539 -7.45 -21.88 1.30
CA VAL A 539 -8.49 -21.08 1.96
C VAL A 539 -8.54 -21.36 3.47
N VAL A 540 -8.44 -22.63 3.86
CA VAL A 540 -8.44 -23.06 5.26
C VAL A 540 -7.11 -22.79 5.95
N ASP A 541 -6.00 -23.24 5.35
CA ASP A 541 -4.65 -23.16 5.94
C ASP A 541 -4.16 -21.72 6.10
N GLY A 542 -4.50 -20.86 5.14
CA GLY A 542 -4.11 -19.46 5.08
C GLY A 542 -5.14 -18.49 5.66
N GLY A 543 -6.23 -18.99 6.26
CA GLY A 543 -7.25 -18.15 6.91
C GLY A 543 -7.88 -17.12 5.96
N PHE A 544 -8.19 -17.52 4.73
CA PHE A 544 -8.61 -16.59 3.66
C PHE A 544 -9.84 -15.77 4.02
N GLU A 545 -10.81 -16.34 4.73
CA GLU A 545 -11.99 -15.60 5.19
C GLU A 545 -11.63 -14.50 6.19
N SER A 546 -10.71 -14.77 7.13
CA SER A 546 -10.17 -13.77 8.06
C SER A 546 -9.41 -12.65 7.33
N VAL A 547 -8.70 -12.98 6.25
CA VAL A 547 -7.97 -12.02 5.40
C VAL A 547 -8.94 -11.07 4.69
N LEU A 548 -10.01 -11.62 4.13
CA LEU A 548 -11.03 -10.81 3.45
C LEU A 548 -11.77 -9.91 4.44
N ASP A 549 -12.08 -10.41 5.63
CA ASP A 549 -12.73 -9.64 6.69
C ASP A 549 -11.88 -8.42 7.12
N GLU A 550 -10.58 -8.64 7.36
CA GLU A 550 -9.62 -7.56 7.62
C GLU A 550 -9.54 -6.55 6.47
N HIS A 551 -9.51 -7.05 5.23
CA HIS A 551 -9.41 -6.19 4.06
C HIS A 551 -10.67 -5.36 3.85
N PHE A 552 -11.86 -5.93 4.00
CA PHE A 552 -13.11 -5.21 3.83
C PHE A 552 -13.33 -4.18 4.93
N TRP A 553 -12.98 -4.48 6.19
CA TRP A 553 -12.97 -3.46 7.25
C TRP A 553 -12.07 -2.26 6.91
N LEU A 554 -10.86 -2.51 6.41
CA LEU A 554 -9.95 -1.44 5.97
C LEU A 554 -10.52 -0.62 4.81
N ARG A 555 -11.06 -1.29 3.79
CA ARG A 555 -11.53 -0.63 2.57
C ARG A 555 -12.83 0.14 2.79
N ALA A 556 -13.73 -0.36 3.63
CA ALA A 556 -14.99 0.30 3.98
C ALA A 556 -14.77 1.72 4.55
N GLN A 557 -13.64 1.95 5.24
CA GLN A 557 -13.28 3.26 5.80
C GLN A 557 -12.74 4.26 4.76
N THR A 558 -12.35 3.79 3.57
CA THR A 558 -11.61 4.60 2.58
C THR A 558 -12.32 4.76 1.25
N LEU A 559 -13.33 3.95 0.97
CA LEU A 559 -14.12 4.01 -0.27
C LEU A 559 -15.17 5.12 -0.18
N GLN A 560 -15.24 5.96 -1.22
CA GLN A 560 -16.23 7.03 -1.30
C GLN A 560 -17.66 6.49 -1.40
N GLY A 561 -17.89 5.40 -2.16
CA GLY A 561 -19.18 4.73 -2.23
C GLY A 561 -19.46 3.77 -1.07
N GLY A 562 -18.62 3.79 -0.03
CA GLY A 562 -18.78 2.98 1.18
C GLY A 562 -18.75 1.47 0.92
N VAL A 563 -19.53 0.72 1.71
CA VAL A 563 -19.54 -0.75 1.69
C VAL A 563 -20.07 -1.35 0.38
N ALA A 564 -20.90 -0.62 -0.37
CA ALA A 564 -21.48 -1.10 -1.62
C ALA A 564 -20.43 -1.28 -2.74
N GLU A 565 -19.30 -0.57 -2.66
CA GLU A 565 -18.24 -0.66 -3.66
C GLU A 565 -17.20 -1.76 -3.37
N LEU A 566 -17.26 -2.42 -2.21
CA LEU A 566 -16.25 -3.39 -1.77
C LEU A 566 -16.01 -4.53 -2.78
N ALA A 567 -17.10 -5.07 -3.35
CA ALA A 567 -17.01 -6.15 -4.31
C ALA A 567 -16.28 -5.73 -5.59
N LYS A 568 -16.62 -4.54 -6.12
CA LYS A 568 -16.02 -3.98 -7.32
C LYS A 568 -14.56 -3.56 -7.09
N ASP A 569 -14.25 -2.94 -5.95
CA ASP A 569 -12.89 -2.55 -5.57
C ASP A 569 -11.96 -3.76 -5.50
N LEU A 570 -12.41 -4.85 -4.85
CA LEU A 570 -11.64 -6.08 -4.78
C LEU A 570 -11.48 -6.73 -6.18
N GLN A 571 -12.52 -6.73 -7.01
CA GLN A 571 -12.44 -7.29 -8.37
C GLN A 571 -11.40 -6.55 -9.22
N SER A 572 -11.40 -5.22 -9.17
CA SER A 572 -10.41 -4.38 -9.86
C SER A 572 -8.99 -4.67 -9.37
N SER A 573 -8.80 -4.82 -8.06
CA SER A 573 -7.49 -5.06 -7.46
C SER A 573 -6.90 -6.45 -7.77
N LEU A 574 -7.74 -7.48 -7.89
CA LEU A 574 -7.31 -8.83 -8.29
C LEU A 574 -6.95 -8.92 -9.79
N GLY A 575 -7.35 -7.93 -10.58
CA GLY A 575 -7.19 -7.90 -12.03
C GLY A 575 -5.81 -7.46 -12.54
N LEU A 576 -4.83 -7.21 -11.67
CA LEU A 576 -3.53 -6.67 -12.07
C LEU A 576 -2.85 -7.56 -13.12
N ARG A 577 -2.59 -6.97 -14.28
CA ARG A 577 -1.74 -7.57 -15.32
C ARG A 577 -0.39 -6.90 -15.27
N ALA A 578 0.44 -7.39 -14.35
CA ALA A 578 1.77 -6.87 -14.21
C ALA A 578 2.60 -7.10 -15.49
N GLY A 579 3.44 -6.13 -15.83
CA GLY A 579 4.16 -6.07 -17.10
C GLY A 579 5.35 -7.03 -17.20
N SER A 580 6.19 -6.81 -18.19
CA SER A 580 7.46 -7.53 -18.34
C SER A 580 8.63 -6.55 -18.47
N PHE A 581 9.81 -7.01 -18.07
CA PHE A 581 11.07 -6.33 -18.29
C PHE A 581 11.93 -7.11 -19.26
N SER A 582 12.53 -6.41 -20.22
CA SER A 582 13.34 -6.99 -21.28
C SER A 582 14.83 -6.76 -21.01
N PHE A 583 15.54 -7.83 -20.67
CA PHE A 583 16.99 -7.81 -20.60
C PHE A 583 17.61 -7.74 -22.00
N HIS A 584 18.66 -6.95 -22.17
CA HIS A 584 19.47 -6.92 -23.37
C HIS A 584 20.36 -8.17 -23.47
N GLY A 585 20.37 -8.80 -24.64
CA GLY A 585 21.26 -9.93 -24.93
C GLY A 585 22.73 -9.49 -24.98
N ILE A 586 23.63 -10.33 -24.43
CA ILE A 586 25.08 -10.13 -24.52
C ILE A 586 25.66 -11.05 -25.59
N GLY A 587 26.34 -10.47 -26.57
CA GLY A 587 26.96 -11.17 -27.71
C GLY A 587 25.98 -11.45 -28.85
N GLY A 588 26.49 -11.46 -30.08
CA GLY A 588 25.68 -11.59 -31.30
C GLY A 588 24.87 -10.34 -31.62
N ALA A 589 23.84 -10.49 -32.47
CA ALA A 589 22.95 -9.40 -32.84
C ALA A 589 22.13 -8.89 -31.64
N PRO A 590 21.87 -7.57 -31.53
CA PRO A 590 21.04 -6.99 -30.48
C PRO A 590 19.66 -7.66 -30.43
N HIS A 591 19.30 -8.20 -29.26
CA HIS A 591 17.99 -8.80 -29.02
C HIS A 591 17.55 -8.57 -27.58
N LYS A 592 16.25 -8.71 -27.34
CA LYS A 592 15.62 -8.59 -26.03
C LYS A 592 15.19 -9.95 -25.49
N ILE A 593 15.24 -10.08 -24.16
CA ILE A 593 14.81 -11.27 -23.42
C ILE A 593 13.74 -10.82 -22.41
N PRO A 594 12.45 -10.85 -22.79
CA PRO A 594 11.38 -10.42 -21.91
C PRO A 594 11.14 -11.43 -20.80
N VAL A 595 11.05 -10.93 -19.57
CA VAL A 595 10.80 -11.67 -18.32
C VAL A 595 9.66 -10.99 -17.57
N ARG A 596 8.70 -11.77 -17.08
CA ARG A 596 7.48 -11.29 -16.39
C ARG A 596 7.85 -10.74 -15.02
N CYS A 597 7.15 -9.70 -14.62
CA CYS A 597 7.20 -9.13 -13.28
C CYS A 597 5.82 -9.37 -12.67
N HIS A 598 5.61 -10.35 -11.78
CA HIS A 598 4.28 -10.65 -11.21
C HIS A 598 4.29 -10.78 -9.68
N ALA A 599 5.19 -11.60 -9.12
CA ALA A 599 5.42 -11.72 -7.69
C ALA A 599 6.13 -10.47 -7.16
N ALA A 600 6.97 -9.88 -8.02
CA ALA A 600 7.63 -8.62 -7.82
C ALA A 600 7.36 -7.70 -9.01
N VAL A 601 7.02 -6.43 -8.75
CA VAL A 601 6.59 -5.47 -9.78
C VAL A 601 7.34 -4.15 -9.60
N PRO A 602 7.88 -3.56 -10.68
CA PRO A 602 8.43 -2.21 -10.62
C PRO A 602 7.32 -1.16 -10.65
N PHE A 603 7.50 -0.06 -9.93
CA PHE A 603 6.57 1.05 -9.85
C PHE A 603 7.22 2.37 -10.33
N GLY A 604 6.47 3.14 -11.14
CA GLY A 604 6.88 4.40 -11.75
C GLY A 604 7.27 4.26 -13.23
N ASP A 605 7.97 5.27 -13.78
CA ASP A 605 8.51 5.27 -15.17
C ASP A 605 9.75 4.34 -15.33
N ALA A 606 9.70 3.20 -14.64
CA ALA A 606 10.62 2.09 -14.83
C ALA A 606 10.48 1.56 -16.26
N GLN A 607 11.56 1.00 -16.81
CA GLN A 607 11.66 0.54 -18.20
C GLN A 607 10.81 -0.72 -18.52
N THR A 608 9.59 -0.80 -17.98
CA THR A 608 8.62 -1.86 -18.26
C THR A 608 8.05 -1.72 -19.66
N GLU A 609 8.09 -2.81 -20.41
CA GLU A 609 7.43 -2.88 -21.71
C GLU A 609 5.93 -3.17 -21.50
N PRO A 610 5.04 -2.48 -22.23
CA PRO A 610 3.61 -2.70 -22.10
C PRO A 610 3.21 -4.09 -22.58
N VAL A 611 2.09 -4.61 -22.05
CA VAL A 611 1.53 -5.88 -22.49
C VAL A 611 0.85 -5.68 -23.84
N VAL A 612 1.21 -6.48 -24.83
CA VAL A 612 0.54 -6.49 -26.15
C VAL A 612 -0.54 -7.56 -26.12
N LYS A 613 -1.81 -7.15 -26.16
CA LYS A 613 -2.94 -8.04 -26.47
C LYS A 613 -3.11 -8.16 -27.98
N MET A 614 -3.47 -9.34 -28.47
CA MET A 614 -4.20 -9.46 -29.73
C MET A 614 -5.66 -9.75 -29.41
N GLU A 615 -6.54 -8.78 -29.63
CA GLU A 615 -7.99 -8.94 -29.58
C GLU A 615 -8.52 -8.61 -30.98
N GLY A 616 -9.18 -9.57 -31.65
CA GLY A 616 -9.71 -9.37 -33.01
C GLY A 616 -8.67 -9.08 -34.11
N GLY A 617 -7.40 -9.49 -33.92
CA GLY A 617 -6.31 -9.18 -34.86
C GLY A 617 -5.68 -7.79 -34.69
N VAL A 618 -6.17 -6.99 -33.74
CA VAL A 618 -5.64 -5.65 -33.42
C VAL A 618 -4.78 -5.74 -32.15
N ALA A 619 -3.58 -5.16 -32.22
CA ALA A 619 -2.66 -5.09 -31.09
C ALA A 619 -3.10 -3.99 -30.11
N HIS A 620 -3.66 -4.37 -28.96
CA HIS A 620 -3.94 -3.42 -27.87
C HIS A 620 -2.76 -3.39 -26.89
N VAL A 621 -2.03 -2.27 -26.89
CA VAL A 621 -0.94 -2.00 -25.96
C VAL A 621 -1.55 -1.50 -24.65
N THR A 622 -1.48 -2.30 -23.59
CA THR A 622 -1.94 -1.89 -22.25
C THR A 622 -0.73 -1.88 -21.30
N GLN A 623 -0.33 -0.68 -20.87
CA GLN A 623 0.58 -0.53 -19.74
C GLN A 623 -0.26 -0.56 -18.46
N ALA A 624 0.10 -1.40 -17.49
CA ALA A 624 -0.52 -1.34 -16.17
C ALA A 624 -0.33 0.07 -15.63
N ARG A 625 -1.44 0.75 -15.31
CA ARG A 625 -1.36 2.13 -14.83
C ARG A 625 -0.69 2.12 -13.45
N PRO A 626 0.16 3.11 -13.10
CA PRO A 626 0.74 3.20 -11.77
C PRO A 626 -0.30 3.01 -10.65
N ASP A 627 -1.49 3.59 -10.81
CA ASP A 627 -2.58 3.43 -9.85
C ASP A 627 -3.08 1.99 -9.69
N GLU A 628 -3.16 1.21 -10.77
CA GLU A 628 -3.56 -0.21 -10.70
C GLU A 628 -2.53 -1.03 -9.92
N VAL A 629 -1.24 -0.78 -10.17
CA VAL A 629 -0.16 -1.44 -9.44
C VAL A 629 -0.21 -1.08 -7.96
N ARG A 630 -0.42 0.21 -7.64
CA ARG A 630 -0.59 0.69 -6.27
C ARG A 630 -1.79 0.04 -5.60
N GLN A 631 -2.96 0.07 -6.23
CA GLN A 631 -4.20 -0.51 -5.70
C GLN A 631 -4.02 -2.00 -5.40
N SER A 632 -3.37 -2.74 -6.30
CA SER A 632 -3.18 -4.19 -6.14
C SER A 632 -2.14 -4.53 -5.07
N PHE A 633 -1.01 -3.79 -5.02
CA PHE A 633 -0.06 -3.90 -3.92
C PHE A 633 -0.72 -3.55 -2.58
N ASN A 634 -1.72 -2.68 -2.63
CA ASN A 634 -2.58 -2.29 -1.53
C ASN A 634 -3.67 -3.31 -1.16
N THR A 635 -3.48 -4.58 -1.50
CA THR A 635 -4.34 -5.69 -1.04
C THR A 635 -3.46 -6.75 -0.36
N PRO A 636 -4.03 -7.79 0.29
CA PRO A 636 -3.21 -8.89 0.80
C PRO A 636 -2.66 -9.77 -0.33
N PHE A 637 -3.08 -9.56 -1.58
CA PHE A 637 -2.74 -10.36 -2.76
C PHE A 637 -1.47 -9.86 -3.46
N TRP A 638 -1.04 -10.57 -4.50
CA TRP A 638 0.08 -10.15 -5.35
C TRP A 638 -0.13 -8.74 -5.94
N PRO A 639 0.96 -7.96 -6.13
CA PRO A 639 2.36 -8.36 -5.95
C PRO A 639 2.82 -8.30 -4.49
N HIS A 640 3.81 -9.14 -4.16
CA HIS A 640 4.43 -9.16 -2.84
C HIS A 640 5.60 -8.19 -2.73
N VAL A 641 6.37 -8.02 -3.80
CA VAL A 641 7.46 -7.04 -3.83
C VAL A 641 7.07 -5.88 -4.73
N LEU A 642 7.04 -4.66 -4.18
CA LEU A 642 6.95 -3.45 -4.98
C LEU A 642 8.31 -2.76 -4.97
N ALA A 643 8.92 -2.62 -6.15
CA ALA A 643 10.22 -1.98 -6.28
C ALA A 643 10.07 -0.61 -6.93
N THR A 644 10.69 0.43 -6.38
CA THR A 644 10.58 1.80 -6.90
C THR A 644 11.86 2.62 -6.69
N THR A 645 11.84 3.84 -7.21
CA THR A 645 12.88 4.86 -7.00
C THR A 645 12.33 6.00 -6.15
N SER A 646 12.89 7.21 -6.26
CA SER A 646 12.30 8.41 -5.66
C SER A 646 10.89 8.75 -6.14
N VAL A 647 10.45 8.20 -7.27
CA VAL A 647 9.08 8.39 -7.75
C VAL A 647 8.05 7.85 -6.75
N GLY A 648 8.37 6.77 -6.03
CA GLY A 648 7.49 6.22 -4.99
C GLY A 648 7.66 6.83 -3.60
N GLN A 649 8.55 7.83 -3.44
CA GLN A 649 8.88 8.41 -2.13
C GLN A 649 7.86 9.44 -1.65
N GLU A 650 7.08 10.04 -2.55
CA GLU A 650 6.13 11.11 -2.27
C GLU A 650 4.82 11.00 -3.07
N GLY A 651 3.75 11.66 -2.59
CA GLY A 651 2.45 11.75 -3.29
C GLY A 651 1.69 10.44 -3.49
N LEU A 652 2.11 9.35 -2.83
CA LEU A 652 1.52 8.02 -3.02
C LEU A 652 1.31 7.29 -1.70
N ASP A 653 0.11 6.79 -1.48
CA ASP A 653 -0.19 5.93 -0.33
C ASP A 653 0.07 4.45 -0.64
N PHE A 654 1.12 3.92 0.00
CA PHE A 654 1.43 2.48 0.05
C PHE A 654 1.05 1.89 1.44
N HIS A 655 0.84 0.55 1.46
CA HIS A 655 -0.31 -0.06 2.13
C HIS A 655 -0.25 -0.43 3.63
N PRO A 656 -1.44 -0.54 4.26
CA PRO A 656 -1.77 -1.42 5.38
C PRO A 656 -1.35 -2.90 5.36
N TRP A 657 -0.93 -3.51 4.25
CA TRP A 657 -0.60 -4.96 4.16
C TRP A 657 0.91 -5.19 3.99
N CYS A 658 1.70 -4.12 4.05
CA CYS A 658 3.14 -4.18 4.08
C CYS A 658 3.61 -3.81 5.49
N SER A 659 4.66 -4.45 5.98
CA SER A 659 5.37 -4.05 7.20
C SER A 659 6.89 -3.98 6.98
N HIS A 660 7.37 -4.22 5.76
CA HIS A 660 8.79 -4.31 5.41
C HIS A 660 9.20 -3.21 4.42
N VAL A 661 10.27 -2.49 4.74
CA VAL A 661 10.93 -1.54 3.83
C VAL A 661 12.35 -1.98 3.57
N VAL A 662 12.74 -2.05 2.30
CA VAL A 662 14.10 -2.39 1.88
C VAL A 662 14.76 -1.15 1.28
N HIS A 663 15.80 -0.65 1.94
CA HIS A 663 16.64 0.40 1.41
C HIS A 663 17.70 -0.24 0.51
N TRP A 664 17.32 -0.58 -0.73
CA TRP A 664 18.23 -1.15 -1.71
C TRP A 664 19.43 -0.24 -1.94
N ASP A 665 19.16 1.05 -2.08
CA ASP A 665 20.15 2.10 -1.91
C ASP A 665 19.67 3.08 -0.84
N LEU A 666 20.59 3.56 0.00
CA LEU A 666 20.28 4.57 1.01
C LEU A 666 19.84 5.89 0.36
N SER A 667 19.04 6.66 1.09
CA SER A 667 18.68 8.01 0.68
C SER A 667 19.85 8.98 0.79
N SER A 668 19.68 10.14 0.16
CA SER A 668 20.60 11.26 0.24
C SER A 668 20.64 11.85 1.64
N ASN A 669 19.46 12.03 2.23
CA ASN A 669 19.24 12.81 3.45
C ASN A 669 18.26 12.07 4.40
N PRO A 670 18.16 12.48 5.69
CA PRO A 670 17.28 11.87 6.69
C PRO A 670 15.78 12.01 6.41
N LEU A 671 15.35 13.10 5.77
CA LEU A 671 13.94 13.33 5.43
C LEU A 671 13.45 12.31 4.41
N ASP A 672 14.20 12.09 3.33
CA ASP A 672 13.93 11.06 2.33
C ASP A 672 13.83 9.67 2.97
N LEU A 673 14.66 9.40 4.00
CA LEU A 673 14.64 8.12 4.71
C LEU A 673 13.30 7.96 5.44
N GLU A 674 12.90 8.97 6.20
CA GLU A 674 11.63 8.99 6.93
C GLU A 674 10.43 8.93 5.99
N GLN A 675 10.46 9.62 4.85
CA GLN A 675 9.40 9.57 3.87
C GLN A 675 9.24 8.18 3.25
N ARG A 676 10.35 7.48 2.94
CA ARG A 676 10.34 6.09 2.45
C ARG A 676 9.69 5.16 3.48
N GLU A 677 10.05 5.30 4.75
CA GLU A 677 9.50 4.50 5.85
C GLU A 677 8.01 4.82 6.11
N GLY A 678 7.66 6.10 6.01
CA GLY A 678 6.30 6.62 6.12
C GLY A 678 5.34 6.07 5.07
N ARG A 679 5.85 5.50 3.95
CA ARG A 679 5.04 4.79 2.96
C ARG A 679 4.46 3.47 3.46
N VAL A 680 4.97 2.91 4.55
CA VAL A 680 4.45 1.67 5.15
C VAL A 680 3.87 1.94 6.53
N GLN A 681 4.51 2.83 7.30
CA GLN A 681 4.02 3.23 8.61
C GLN A 681 2.87 4.24 8.45
N ARG A 682 1.65 3.72 8.27
CA ARG A 682 0.41 4.48 8.05
C ARG A 682 -0.65 4.16 9.11
N TYR A 683 -1.74 4.92 9.11
CA TYR A 683 -2.90 4.65 9.96
C TYR A 683 -3.39 3.21 9.75
N ALA A 684 -3.62 2.52 10.86
CA ALA A 684 -3.97 1.11 10.91
C ALA A 684 -3.05 0.25 10.03
N GLY A 685 -1.74 0.51 10.00
CA GLY A 685 -0.75 -0.28 9.24
C GLY A 685 -0.62 -1.73 9.72
N LEU A 686 0.00 -2.62 8.93
CA LEU A 686 0.05 -4.07 9.24
C LEU A 686 0.67 -4.36 10.60
N ALA A 687 1.77 -3.67 10.93
CA ALA A 687 2.47 -3.83 12.20
C ALA A 687 1.56 -3.46 13.39
N VAL A 688 0.80 -2.37 13.27
CA VAL A 688 -0.17 -1.91 14.28
C VAL A 688 -1.29 -2.93 14.44
N ARG A 689 -1.91 -3.35 13.34
CA ARG A 689 -3.03 -4.31 13.38
C ARG A 689 -2.62 -5.64 13.99
N ARG A 690 -1.43 -6.14 13.70
CA ARG A 690 -0.88 -7.36 14.32
C ARG A 690 -0.62 -7.20 15.80
N ARG A 691 -0.06 -6.07 16.19
CA ARG A 691 0.19 -5.76 17.60
C ARG A 691 -1.14 -5.68 18.37
N LEU A 692 -2.12 -4.95 17.84
CA LEU A 692 -3.48 -4.89 18.39
C LEU A 692 -4.14 -6.27 18.47
N SER A 693 -4.06 -7.06 17.41
CA SER A 693 -4.62 -8.42 17.39
C SER A 693 -3.99 -9.33 18.43
N THR A 694 -2.70 -9.13 18.76
CA THR A 694 -2.00 -9.87 19.81
C THR A 694 -2.43 -9.41 21.20
N VAL A 695 -2.50 -8.09 21.43
CA VAL A 695 -2.84 -7.50 22.74
C VAL A 695 -4.31 -7.73 23.09
N LEU A 696 -5.21 -7.56 22.13
CA LEU A 696 -6.66 -7.59 22.33
C LEU A 696 -7.28 -8.96 22.04
N GLN A 697 -6.48 -9.98 21.71
CA GLN A 697 -6.97 -11.27 21.23
C GLN A 697 -8.03 -11.86 22.16
N HIS A 698 -7.75 -11.89 23.47
CA HIS A 698 -8.63 -12.46 24.47
C HIS A 698 -9.92 -11.65 24.63
N GLU A 699 -9.85 -10.33 24.59
CA GLU A 699 -11.02 -9.46 24.69
C GLU A 699 -11.94 -9.63 23.49
N VAL A 700 -11.36 -9.62 22.28
CA VAL A 700 -12.12 -9.75 21.03
C VAL A 700 -12.87 -11.08 20.97
N TRP A 701 -12.24 -12.21 21.28
CA TRP A 701 -12.92 -13.51 21.22
C TRP A 701 -13.98 -13.72 22.31
N ASN A 702 -13.97 -12.92 23.37
CA ASN A 702 -14.98 -12.95 24.42
C ASN A 702 -16.05 -11.86 24.26
N ASP A 703 -15.94 -11.01 23.23
CA ASP A 703 -16.93 -9.97 22.95
C ASP A 703 -18.26 -10.62 22.50
N PRO A 704 -19.40 -10.32 23.17
CA PRO A 704 -20.69 -10.91 22.82
C PRO A 704 -21.18 -10.51 21.42
N GLU A 705 -20.70 -9.40 20.85
CA GLU A 705 -21.09 -8.92 19.53
C GLU A 705 -20.29 -9.55 18.38
N ILE A 706 -19.28 -10.38 18.68
CA ILE A 706 -18.44 -11.01 17.65
C ILE A 706 -19.23 -11.94 16.71
N ALA A 707 -20.33 -12.51 17.19
CA ALA A 707 -21.21 -13.37 16.40
C ALA A 707 -22.06 -12.59 15.38
N ASN A 708 -22.25 -11.28 15.60
CA ASN A 708 -23.15 -10.44 14.81
C ASN A 708 -22.42 -9.42 13.91
N SER A 709 -21.08 -9.36 14.00
CA SER A 709 -20.28 -8.36 13.28
C SER A 709 -18.91 -8.92 12.89
N SER A 710 -18.19 -8.21 12.01
CA SER A 710 -16.80 -8.55 11.72
C SER A 710 -15.93 -8.38 12.99
N PRO A 711 -15.03 -9.34 13.32
CA PRO A 711 -14.10 -9.23 14.45
C PRO A 711 -13.28 -7.93 14.47
N TRP A 712 -13.08 -7.28 13.32
CA TRP A 712 -12.35 -6.02 13.24
C TRP A 712 -13.11 -4.82 13.81
N HIS A 713 -14.44 -4.84 13.82
CA HIS A 713 -15.21 -3.82 14.55
C HIS A 713 -15.01 -3.98 16.06
N CYS A 714 -14.91 -5.22 16.55
CA CYS A 714 -14.59 -5.49 17.95
C CYS A 714 -13.16 -5.01 18.28
N VAL A 715 -12.16 -5.37 17.45
CA VAL A 715 -10.78 -4.86 17.59
C VAL A 715 -10.77 -3.34 17.64
N GLN A 716 -11.51 -2.68 16.74
CA GLN A 716 -11.58 -1.24 16.68
C GLN A 716 -12.13 -0.62 17.98
N ARG A 717 -13.29 -1.10 18.43
CA ARG A 717 -13.95 -0.63 19.66
C ARG A 717 -13.08 -0.80 20.91
N HIS A 718 -12.41 -1.95 21.02
CA HIS A 718 -11.48 -2.19 22.14
C HIS A 718 -10.23 -1.32 22.04
N ALA A 719 -9.69 -1.12 20.84
CA ALA A 719 -8.52 -0.28 20.60
C ALA A 719 -8.79 1.22 20.84
N GLU A 720 -10.01 1.70 20.61
CA GLU A 720 -10.41 3.09 20.86
C GLU A 720 -10.21 3.53 22.32
N ARG A 721 -10.20 2.60 23.29
CA ARG A 721 -9.87 2.86 24.70
C ARG A 721 -8.41 3.31 24.91
N SER A 722 -7.54 3.02 23.96
CA SER A 722 -6.10 3.37 24.00
C SER A 722 -5.78 4.66 23.24
N VAL A 723 -6.80 5.40 22.79
CA VAL A 723 -6.61 6.71 22.16
C VAL A 723 -6.12 7.69 23.20
N ASP A 724 -4.99 8.33 22.92
CA ASP A 724 -4.40 9.33 23.79
C ASP A 724 -4.69 10.75 23.28
N ALA A 725 -4.25 11.74 24.05
CA ALA A 725 -4.37 13.14 23.70
C ALA A 725 -3.62 13.53 22.42
N SER A 726 -2.80 12.66 21.83
CA SER A 726 -2.12 12.94 20.56
C SER A 726 -2.99 12.63 19.33
N GLY A 727 -4.00 11.77 19.47
CA GLY A 727 -4.77 11.23 18.35
C GLY A 727 -3.97 10.30 17.42
N LEU A 728 -2.70 10.03 17.72
CA LEU A 728 -1.85 9.11 16.97
C LEU A 728 -1.93 7.67 17.51
N ARG A 729 -2.15 7.49 18.82
CA ARG A 729 -2.31 6.16 19.41
C ARG A 729 -3.77 5.70 19.30
N PRO A 730 -4.03 4.39 19.13
CA PRO A 730 -3.07 3.32 18.82
C PRO A 730 -2.79 3.15 17.32
N TRP A 731 -3.49 3.87 16.45
CA TRP A 731 -3.60 3.51 15.03
C TRP A 731 -2.43 3.95 14.15
N ARG A 732 -1.69 5.00 14.55
CA ARG A 732 -0.48 5.47 13.85
C ARG A 732 0.79 5.16 14.63
N VAL A 733 0.71 5.15 15.96
CA VAL A 733 1.79 4.83 16.89
C VAL A 733 1.29 3.83 17.92
N LEU A 734 2.01 2.72 18.08
CA LEU A 734 1.73 1.71 19.10
C LEU A 734 3.03 1.00 19.46
N ASP A 735 3.28 0.80 20.75
CA ASP A 735 4.53 0.19 21.21
C ASP A 735 4.60 -1.29 20.81
N GLY A 736 5.74 -1.69 20.24
CA GLY A 736 5.95 -3.02 19.65
C GLY A 736 5.29 -3.22 18.28
N ALA A 737 4.80 -2.16 17.62
CA ALA A 737 4.26 -2.17 16.27
C ALA A 737 5.23 -1.57 15.23
N GLU A 738 6.52 -1.89 15.34
CA GLU A 738 7.56 -1.36 14.45
C GLU A 738 7.48 -1.98 13.04
N ILE A 739 7.81 -1.18 12.03
CA ILE A 739 8.11 -1.70 10.69
C ILE A 739 9.49 -2.35 10.68
N ARG A 740 9.68 -3.33 9.80
CA ARG A 740 10.96 -3.98 9.58
C ARG A 740 11.74 -3.28 8.47
N ARG A 741 12.91 -2.74 8.82
CA ARG A 741 13.81 -2.06 7.89
C ARG A 741 14.92 -3.01 7.49
N HIS A 742 15.21 -3.12 6.21
CA HIS A 742 16.30 -3.92 5.69
C HIS A 742 17.32 -3.02 5.00
N VAL A 743 18.57 -3.09 5.46
CA VAL A 743 19.71 -2.37 4.90
C VAL A 743 20.78 -3.38 4.54
N PHE A 744 21.43 -3.24 3.39
CA PHE A 744 22.47 -4.16 2.97
C PHE A 744 23.81 -3.80 3.59
N GLU A 745 24.46 -4.77 4.19
CA GLU A 745 25.83 -4.66 4.69
C GLU A 745 26.76 -5.33 3.68
N ARG A 746 27.70 -4.55 3.12
CA ARG A 746 28.72 -5.06 2.21
C ARG A 746 30.08 -4.99 2.91
N PRO A 747 30.93 -6.02 2.79
CA PRO A 747 32.30 -5.94 3.27
C PRO A 747 33.00 -4.70 2.73
N PHE A 748 33.64 -3.93 3.62
CA PHE A 748 34.32 -2.66 3.31
C PHE A 748 33.42 -1.55 2.74
N GLY A 749 32.09 -1.74 2.81
CA GLY A 749 31.10 -0.75 2.39
C GLY A 749 30.89 0.36 3.43
N ARG A 750 30.28 1.47 2.98
CA ARG A 750 29.93 2.60 3.85
C ARG A 750 28.45 2.64 4.23
N ASP A 751 27.65 1.68 3.77
CA ASP A 751 26.19 1.71 3.91
C ASP A 751 25.76 1.66 5.39
N VAL A 752 26.37 0.81 6.21
CA VAL A 752 26.05 0.72 7.65
C VAL A 752 26.36 2.03 8.38
N ALA A 753 27.57 2.56 8.20
CA ALA A 753 27.98 3.84 8.79
C ALA A 753 27.11 5.00 8.30
N ARG A 754 26.81 5.05 7.01
CA ARG A 754 25.92 6.07 6.43
C ARG A 754 24.49 5.95 6.95
N PHE A 755 23.96 4.75 7.12
CA PHE A 755 22.64 4.56 7.70
C PHE A 755 22.61 5.02 9.16
N ALA A 756 23.65 4.71 9.95
CA ALA A 756 23.78 5.21 11.31
C ALA A 756 23.81 6.75 11.36
N GLN A 757 24.54 7.40 10.43
CA GLN A 757 24.54 8.86 10.28
C GLN A 757 23.16 9.41 9.90
N LEU A 758 22.51 8.87 8.86
CA LEU A 758 21.18 9.32 8.43
C LEU A 758 20.14 9.20 9.55
N ARG A 759 20.23 8.12 10.33
CA ARG A 759 19.44 7.93 11.54
C ARG A 759 19.70 9.02 12.56
N GLU A 760 20.97 9.30 12.85
CA GLU A 760 21.34 10.32 13.81
C GLU A 760 20.82 11.70 13.41
N GLN A 761 20.91 12.01 12.12
CA GLN A 761 20.43 13.24 11.54
C GLN A 761 18.89 13.35 11.54
N ARG A 762 18.14 12.23 11.66
CA ARG A 762 16.66 12.23 11.67
C ARG A 762 16.06 13.00 12.85
N MET A 763 16.68 12.95 14.02
CA MET A 763 16.23 13.80 15.14
C MET A 763 16.66 15.26 14.92
N ILE A 764 17.89 15.46 14.42
CA ILE A 764 18.56 16.76 14.37
C ILE A 764 18.00 17.66 13.27
N TYR A 765 17.55 17.11 12.13
CA TYR A 765 16.99 17.96 11.06
C TYR A 765 15.74 18.74 11.51
N ARG A 766 15.06 18.28 12.56
CA ARG A 766 13.92 19.01 13.15
C ARG A 766 14.35 20.29 13.87
N LEU A 767 15.57 20.32 14.41
CA LEU A 767 16.20 21.53 14.97
C LEU A 767 16.68 22.48 13.86
N ALA A 768 16.94 21.97 12.66
CA ALA A 768 17.33 22.76 11.50
C ALA A 768 16.15 23.52 10.85
N LEU A 769 14.94 23.39 11.39
CA LEU A 769 13.78 24.13 10.91
C LEU A 769 14.02 25.64 10.98
N GLY A 770 13.87 26.32 9.84
CA GLY A 770 14.11 27.76 9.72
C GLY A 770 15.57 28.19 9.75
N GLN A 771 16.52 27.26 9.76
CA GLN A 771 17.95 27.56 9.69
C GLN A 771 18.46 27.65 8.24
N PRO A 772 19.41 28.55 7.92
CA PRO A 772 20.13 28.52 6.66
C PRO A 772 21.17 27.38 6.63
N ASN A 773 21.60 26.95 5.43
CA ASN A 773 22.63 25.93 5.22
C ASN A 773 22.41 24.66 6.07
N GLN A 774 21.22 24.08 5.96
CA GLN A 774 20.73 23.09 6.93
C GLN A 774 21.59 21.83 7.02
N GLU A 775 22.21 21.39 5.92
CA GLU A 775 23.14 20.24 5.93
C GLU A 775 24.36 20.51 6.84
N ASP A 776 24.96 21.70 6.72
CA ASP A 776 26.11 22.10 7.56
C ASP A 776 25.71 22.25 9.02
N PHE A 777 24.53 22.83 9.26
CA PHE A 777 23.97 22.98 10.59
C PHE A 777 23.76 21.62 11.27
N ILE A 778 23.15 20.66 10.56
CA ILE A 778 22.94 19.30 11.06
C ILE A 778 24.28 18.61 11.33
N ASP A 779 25.26 18.76 10.44
CA ASP A 779 26.59 18.17 10.60
C ASP A 779 27.32 18.71 11.83
N VAL A 780 27.17 20.01 12.15
CA VAL A 780 27.72 20.61 13.38
C VAL A 780 27.04 20.01 14.60
N LEU A 781 25.71 20.02 14.64
CA LEU A 781 24.95 19.49 15.79
C LEU A 781 25.17 17.99 16.02
N SER A 782 25.48 17.23 14.96
CA SER A 782 25.73 15.79 15.05
C SER A 782 27.08 15.43 15.69
N ARG A 783 28.03 16.37 15.78
CA ARG A 783 29.38 16.12 16.32
C ARG A 783 29.41 15.90 17.84
N GLY A 784 28.45 16.44 18.58
CA GLY A 784 28.39 16.35 20.05
C GLY A 784 27.98 14.97 20.61
N GLY A 785 27.60 14.02 19.75
CA GLY A 785 27.23 12.66 20.17
C GLY A 785 25.94 12.58 21.00
N GLU A 786 25.81 11.51 21.80
CA GLU A 786 24.55 11.19 22.50
C GLU A 786 24.23 12.16 23.67
N ALA A 787 25.26 12.64 24.38
CA ALA A 787 25.07 13.57 25.51
C ALA A 787 24.47 14.90 25.04
N THR A 788 25.07 15.52 24.03
CA THR A 788 24.54 16.74 23.40
C THR A 788 23.16 16.51 22.81
N ARG A 789 22.88 15.33 22.21
CA ARG A 789 21.53 15.01 21.70
C ARG A 789 20.48 15.04 22.80
N LYS A 790 20.74 14.48 23.99
CA LYS A 790 19.77 14.49 25.11
C LYS A 790 19.46 15.92 25.57
N ILE A 791 20.42 16.82 25.46
CA ILE A 791 20.26 18.25 25.78
C ILE A 791 19.47 18.99 24.68
N LEU A 792 19.74 18.66 23.41
CA LEU A 792 19.08 19.28 22.26
C LEU A 792 17.65 18.76 22.04
N GLN A 793 17.32 17.55 22.47
CA GLN A 793 16.02 16.91 22.22
C GLN A 793 14.81 17.69 22.72
N PRO A 794 14.80 18.23 23.96
CA PRO A 794 13.71 19.07 24.41
C PRO A 794 13.56 20.37 23.60
N LEU A 795 14.60 20.83 22.91
CA LEU A 795 14.61 22.09 22.18
C LEU A 795 13.94 22.01 20.80
N VAL A 796 13.52 20.83 20.35
CA VAL A 796 12.81 20.67 19.07
C VAL A 796 11.54 21.52 19.05
N LEU A 797 11.34 22.29 17.98
CA LEU A 797 10.16 23.13 17.80
C LEU A 797 8.94 22.26 17.48
N ASP A 798 8.06 22.09 18.48
CA ASP A 798 6.78 21.39 18.33
C ASP A 798 5.65 22.40 18.03
N LEU A 799 5.06 22.28 16.84
CA LEU A 799 3.91 23.07 16.39
C LEU A 799 2.64 22.21 16.33
N SER A 800 2.58 21.10 17.08
CA SER A 800 1.43 20.20 17.03
C SER A 800 0.20 20.84 17.67
N ALA A 801 -0.92 20.87 16.93
CA ALA A 801 -2.23 21.29 17.45
C ALA A 801 -2.63 20.55 18.75
N MET A 802 -2.14 19.32 18.93
CA MET A 802 -2.46 18.49 20.09
C MET A 802 -1.57 18.81 21.30
N GLY A 803 -0.28 19.10 21.12
CA GLY A 803 0.61 19.54 22.20
C GLY A 803 0.17 20.85 22.85
N LEU A 804 -0.49 21.71 22.06
CA LEU A 804 -1.07 22.97 22.55
C LEU A 804 -2.26 22.78 23.49
N ARG A 805 -3.04 21.69 23.37
CA ARG A 805 -4.14 21.37 24.30
C ARG A 805 -3.64 21.01 25.70
N GLN A 806 -2.44 20.45 25.81
CA GLN A 806 -1.83 20.14 27.12
C GLN A 806 -1.34 21.41 27.83
N MET A 807 -0.85 22.41 27.08
CA MET A 807 -0.40 23.67 27.68
C MET A 807 -1.54 24.49 28.28
N THR A 808 -2.73 24.47 27.67
CA THR A 808 -3.93 25.09 28.25
C THR A 808 -4.37 24.38 29.54
N SER A 809 -4.25 23.04 29.61
CA SER A 809 -4.53 22.28 30.83
C SER A 809 -3.59 22.64 31.99
N VAL A 810 -2.29 22.82 31.73
CA VAL A 810 -1.30 23.16 32.76
C VAL A 810 -1.42 24.62 33.20
N ALA A 811 -1.75 25.54 32.28
CA ALA A 811 -2.00 26.95 32.58
C ALA A 811 -3.27 27.15 33.44
N HIS A 812 -4.31 26.33 33.25
CA HIS A 812 -5.48 26.31 34.13
C HIS A 812 -5.15 25.79 35.54
N LEU A 813 -4.28 24.79 35.67
CA LEU A 813 -3.82 24.28 36.97
C LEU A 813 -2.89 25.25 37.72
N THR A 814 -2.06 26.01 37.01
CA THR A 814 -1.18 27.03 37.63
C THR A 814 -1.93 28.31 37.98
N ARG A 815 -2.99 28.68 37.25
CA ARG A 815 -3.91 29.77 37.65
C ARG A 815 -4.77 29.39 38.86
N ALA A 816 -5.12 28.12 39.03
CA ALA A 816 -5.84 27.65 40.23
C ALA A 816 -4.97 27.70 41.50
N ASN A 817 -3.64 27.55 41.38
CA ASN A 817 -2.72 27.57 42.52
C ASN A 817 -2.25 28.97 42.95
N SER A 818 -2.54 30.03 42.20
CA SER A 818 -2.13 31.40 42.54
C SER A 818 -3.17 32.20 43.33
N HIS A 819 -4.36 31.63 43.59
CA HIS A 819 -5.39 32.22 44.45
C HIS A 819 -5.69 31.26 45.60
N GLY A 820 -5.06 31.51 46.75
CA GLY A 820 -5.29 30.74 47.96
C GLY A 820 -6.74 30.85 48.42
N SER A 821 -7.47 29.74 48.32
CA SER A 821 -8.62 29.38 49.16
C SER A 821 -9.08 27.98 48.78
N VAL A 822 -8.88 27.02 49.67
CA VAL A 822 -9.46 25.68 49.57
C VAL A 822 -10.97 25.80 49.82
N VAL A 823 -11.77 25.57 48.78
CA VAL A 823 -13.15 25.09 48.93
C VAL A 823 -13.37 24.02 47.88
N ALA A 824 -13.55 22.78 48.34
CA ALA A 824 -14.02 21.69 47.51
C ALA A 824 -15.47 21.96 47.10
N VAL A 825 -15.69 22.13 45.79
CA VAL A 825 -17.03 22.10 45.19
C VAL A 825 -17.01 20.97 44.16
N PRO A 826 -17.97 20.04 44.17
CA PRO A 826 -18.05 19.01 43.15
C PRO A 826 -18.43 19.67 41.82
N LEU A 827 -17.62 19.47 40.79
CA LEU A 827 -17.99 19.83 39.42
C LEU A 827 -19.09 18.86 38.96
N GLU A 828 -20.33 19.32 39.05
CA GLU A 828 -21.45 18.80 38.29
C GLU A 828 -21.12 18.93 36.79
N ALA A 829 -21.36 17.85 36.06
CA ALA A 829 -21.20 17.78 34.62
C ALA A 829 -22.31 18.59 33.95
N GLU A 830 -21.98 19.77 33.42
CA GLU A 830 -22.77 20.37 32.36
C GLU A 830 -22.45 19.66 31.04
N GLU A 831 -23.34 18.73 30.69
CA GLU A 831 -23.50 18.19 29.34
C GLU A 831 -23.95 19.32 28.40
N ASP A 832 -23.00 20.01 27.77
CA ASP A 832 -23.30 20.77 26.56
C ASP A 832 -22.97 19.95 25.31
N ALA A 833 -24.06 19.62 24.60
CA ALA A 833 -24.09 18.73 23.46
C ALA A 833 -23.34 19.29 22.24
N PHE A 834 -22.22 18.66 21.90
CA PHE A 834 -21.73 18.61 20.52
C PHE A 834 -21.52 17.15 20.09
N ALA A 835 -22.65 16.47 19.86
CA ALA A 835 -22.68 15.23 19.10
C ALA A 835 -22.49 15.56 17.61
N VAL A 836 -21.24 15.57 17.13
CA VAL A 836 -20.96 15.50 15.69
C VAL A 836 -20.96 14.03 15.28
N GLY A 837 -22.14 13.54 14.91
CA GLY A 837 -22.25 12.30 14.13
C GLY A 837 -21.61 12.48 12.74
N PRO A 838 -21.20 11.39 12.07
CA PRO A 838 -20.60 11.49 10.74
C PRO A 838 -21.65 11.99 9.75
N ALA A 839 -21.51 13.24 9.30
CA ALA A 839 -22.36 13.82 8.28
C ALA A 839 -22.09 13.13 6.93
N SER A 840 -22.98 12.23 6.55
CA SER A 840 -23.11 11.75 5.17
C SER A 840 -23.56 12.92 4.28
N VAL A 841 -22.66 13.47 3.48
CA VAL A 841 -23.01 14.42 2.42
C VAL A 841 -23.74 13.64 1.32
N ARG A 842 -25.07 13.75 1.30
CA ARG A 842 -25.91 13.35 0.16
C ARG A 842 -25.69 14.36 -0.96
N ILE A 843 -25.03 13.92 -2.04
CA ILE A 843 -25.04 14.63 -3.32
C ILE A 843 -26.39 14.30 -3.98
N ASP A 844 -27.31 15.26 -3.95
CA ASP A 844 -28.63 15.10 -4.53
C ASP A 844 -28.56 15.27 -6.06
N GLY A 845 -28.60 14.15 -6.78
CA GLY A 845 -28.62 14.11 -8.23
C GLY A 845 -30.02 14.39 -8.77
N SER A 846 -30.42 15.67 -8.85
CA SER A 846 -31.65 16.03 -9.54
C SER A 846 -31.43 16.00 -11.06
N ARG A 847 -31.93 14.94 -11.70
CA ARG A 847 -32.27 14.94 -13.13
C ARG A 847 -33.55 15.75 -13.30
N ARG A 848 -33.51 16.81 -14.10
CA ARG A 848 -34.69 17.30 -14.82
C ARG A 848 -34.39 17.37 -16.32
N THR A 849 -35.17 16.59 -17.04
CA THR A 849 -35.36 16.55 -18.48
C THR A 849 -36.30 17.67 -18.94
N SER A 850 -35.89 18.44 -19.95
CA SER A 850 -36.71 19.14 -20.99
C SER A 850 -35.75 20.12 -21.69
N GLY A 851 -35.55 20.20 -23.00
CA GLY A 851 -36.39 19.89 -24.15
C GLY A 851 -36.40 21.13 -25.05
N LEU A 852 -36.06 20.94 -26.33
CA LEU A 852 -36.23 21.84 -27.50
C LEU A 852 -35.27 23.04 -27.67
N GLY A 853 -34.65 23.08 -28.86
CA GLY A 853 -33.84 24.20 -29.38
C GLY A 853 -32.64 23.71 -30.16
#